data_AF-A0A089LSM7-F1
#
_entry.id   AF-A0A089LSM7-F1
#
_cell.length_a   1.000
_cell.length_b   1.000
_cell.length_c   1.000
_cell.angle_alpha   90.00
_cell.angle_beta   90.00
_cell.angle_gamma   90.00
#
_symmetry.space_group_name_H-M   'P 1'
#
loop_
_entity.id
_entity.type
_entity.pdbx_description
1 polymer ?
#
loop_
_entity_poly.entity_id
_entity_poly.type
_entity_poly.pdbx_seq_one_letter_code
_entity_poly.pdbx_strand_id
1 'polypeptide(L)'
;MPIRDFGLDRVILSDEYAVNAFARELDYLKNYDLDRLLSGFRETRGLTPRAPKYPGWEDTEIRGHTLGHYLTAISQAYKQTGDEELRERLEYLIGEFQLCQFENGYISAFDEALFDRIENRQPAWVPCYTMHKVLAGIVSVYEATSNASALEVASRLGDWVSARTSKWDDEIHSLVLSVEYGGMNDCLYDLYRITRSERHLEAAHMFDELTLFTPVHEGRDNLRGKHANTTIPKFLGALNRYNVLGESERFYLEACEKFWEMVVFHHSYMTGGNSEWEHFGEPDPLDRDRSNFTCETCNTYNMLKLTRELYVNQYISSRLDWEEAGIILIQQSELPAGDRTSFTLSVQDGVTSPLTLRFRIPSWAAGPIEADVNGHPEKLEAENGWAMLNKTWKDGDQIILRLPMTVTFSSLPDAPHVAGFRYGPFVLSAALGSDDMELSSTGVMVSVPTRSMLVKDFITVIGMSPEQWLADLPSHLMRDRDGKLAFTLKDTDEDSRLVFTPHYRQHRERYGIYWRIVEEDSLELQKHILNAKERGRTERATIDSLPVGNDQYELQHGVRGEATSVGTWDGSNFRRAESGGWFSYRMAVIPGRDNLLSVTYFAGNSGRTFEIYADDELIASEKLQAEDRRSFVEKHYVLSAGMIGDKTALDIKFAAREQDNAIFGILRTMTAFNSDTGIASLSFEGAEAEHLPDLAQREIVVNAAEDRAAITMMIAANHPGALVYVDGVLIDESQPRSVKLTGMETVVRLTVTAEDFTASRDYRIVIRK
;
A
#
# COMPACT_ATOMS: atom_id res chain seq x y z
N MET A 1 -6.32 -24.97 -29.42
CA MET A 1 -6.01 -23.67 -30.05
C MET A 1 -5.43 -22.78 -28.99
N PRO A 2 -4.38 -22.00 -29.27
CA PRO A 2 -3.88 -21.00 -28.33
C PRO A 2 -4.98 -19.97 -28.03
N ILE A 3 -5.03 -19.51 -26.78
CA ILE A 3 -5.89 -18.40 -26.35
C ILE A 3 -5.39 -17.13 -27.06
N ARG A 4 -6.30 -16.27 -27.49
CA ARG A 4 -5.98 -14.98 -28.12
C ARG A 4 -6.79 -13.89 -27.46
N ASP A 5 -6.13 -12.80 -27.14
CA ASP A 5 -6.78 -11.60 -26.61
C ASP A 5 -7.57 -10.89 -27.71
N PHE A 6 -8.66 -10.23 -27.30
CA PHE A 6 -9.36 -9.29 -28.16
C PHE A 6 -8.64 -7.94 -28.16
N GLY A 7 -8.68 -7.24 -29.29
CA GLY A 7 -8.22 -5.85 -29.38
C GLY A 7 -9.01 -4.93 -28.45
N LEU A 8 -8.38 -3.89 -27.92
CA LEU A 8 -9.03 -2.88 -27.06
C LEU A 8 -10.23 -2.24 -27.78
N ASP A 9 -10.11 -2.00 -29.07
CA ASP A 9 -11.15 -1.51 -29.98
C ASP A 9 -12.39 -2.41 -30.07
N ARG A 10 -12.29 -3.67 -29.63
CA ARG A 10 -13.36 -4.67 -29.73
C ARG A 10 -14.08 -4.92 -28.41
N VAL A 11 -13.58 -4.36 -27.30
CA VAL A 11 -14.18 -4.50 -25.96
C VAL A 11 -14.52 -3.12 -25.41
N ILE A 12 -15.80 -2.77 -25.42
CA ILE A 12 -16.28 -1.48 -24.95
C ILE A 12 -16.86 -1.67 -23.54
N LEU A 13 -16.21 -1.07 -22.54
CA LEU A 13 -16.69 -1.09 -21.16
C LEU A 13 -17.94 -0.21 -21.03
N SER A 14 -18.94 -0.70 -20.30
CA SER A 14 -20.20 0.00 -20.02
C SER A 14 -20.52 0.09 -18.53
N ASP A 15 -19.66 -0.46 -17.67
CA ASP A 15 -19.73 -0.28 -16.22
C ASP A 15 -19.47 1.19 -15.83
N GLU A 16 -20.34 1.76 -14.99
CA GLU A 16 -20.31 3.19 -14.65
C GLU A 16 -18.97 3.61 -14.00
N TYR A 17 -18.42 2.78 -13.13
CA TYR A 17 -17.15 3.07 -12.47
C TYR A 17 -15.99 3.04 -13.48
N ALA A 18 -15.91 1.98 -14.29
CA ALA A 18 -14.86 1.84 -15.30
C ALA A 18 -14.91 2.94 -16.36
N VAL A 19 -16.11 3.30 -16.82
CA VAL A 19 -16.33 4.41 -17.78
C VAL A 19 -15.87 5.74 -17.18
N ASN A 20 -16.25 6.02 -15.92
CA ASN A 20 -15.80 7.24 -15.25
C ASN A 20 -14.28 7.25 -15.05
N ALA A 21 -13.68 6.14 -14.59
CA ALA A 21 -12.23 6.02 -14.40
C ALA A 21 -11.47 6.28 -15.70
N PHE A 22 -11.91 5.67 -16.81
CA PHE A 22 -11.31 5.91 -18.13
C PHE A 22 -11.49 7.37 -18.59
N ALA A 23 -12.64 8.00 -18.35
CA ALA A 23 -12.85 9.41 -18.66
C ALA A 23 -11.94 10.34 -17.86
N ARG A 24 -11.71 10.07 -16.56
CA ARG A 24 -10.76 10.82 -15.73
C ARG A 24 -9.32 10.64 -16.23
N GLU A 25 -8.95 9.44 -16.66
CA GLU A 25 -7.64 9.15 -17.26
C GLU A 25 -7.45 9.94 -18.56
N LEU A 26 -8.45 9.97 -19.46
CA LEU A 26 -8.40 10.77 -20.68
C LEU A 26 -8.21 12.27 -20.38
N ASP A 27 -8.96 12.82 -19.42
CA ASP A 27 -8.79 14.20 -18.98
C ASP A 27 -7.36 14.45 -18.47
N TYR A 28 -6.81 13.53 -17.68
CA TYR A 28 -5.44 13.62 -17.15
C TYR A 28 -4.38 13.59 -18.26
N LEU A 29 -4.48 12.64 -19.19
CA LEU A 29 -3.56 12.50 -20.32
C LEU A 29 -3.59 13.74 -21.23
N LYS A 30 -4.77 14.29 -21.52
CA LYS A 30 -4.90 15.49 -22.36
C LYS A 30 -4.32 16.76 -21.72
N ASN A 31 -4.13 16.79 -20.40
CA ASN A 31 -3.55 17.93 -19.68
C ASN A 31 -2.02 18.01 -19.74
N TYR A 32 -1.33 17.01 -20.29
CA TYR A 32 0.12 17.09 -20.50
C TYR A 32 0.49 18.08 -21.61
N ASP A 33 1.51 18.88 -21.31
CA ASP A 33 2.22 19.73 -22.28
C ASP A 33 3.32 18.89 -22.94
N LEU A 34 3.16 18.64 -24.24
CA LEU A 34 4.05 17.79 -25.01
C LEU A 34 5.46 18.37 -25.14
N ASP A 35 5.59 19.70 -25.21
CA ASP A 35 6.89 20.35 -25.36
C ASP A 35 7.72 20.26 -24.08
N ARG A 36 7.06 20.20 -22.92
CA ARG A 36 7.73 19.95 -21.64
C ARG A 36 8.23 18.51 -21.54
N LEU A 37 7.43 17.54 -22.00
CA LEU A 37 7.85 16.13 -22.08
C LEU A 37 9.03 15.94 -23.06
N LEU A 38 9.06 16.68 -24.16
CA LEU A 38 10.11 16.62 -25.17
C LEU A 38 11.38 17.40 -24.80
N SER A 39 11.33 18.28 -23.79
CA SER A 39 12.43 19.20 -23.47
C SER A 39 13.77 18.48 -23.32
N GLY A 40 13.83 17.41 -22.52
CA GLY A 40 15.07 16.66 -22.31
C GLY A 40 15.61 15.98 -23.58
N PHE A 41 14.73 15.47 -24.44
CA PHE A 41 15.13 14.85 -25.71
C PHE A 41 15.75 15.87 -26.67
N ARG A 42 15.15 17.06 -26.76
CA ARG A 42 15.67 18.16 -27.57
C ARG A 42 17.03 18.63 -27.05
N GLU A 43 17.18 18.80 -25.74
CA GLU A 43 18.45 19.19 -25.12
C GLU A 43 19.56 18.19 -25.42
N THR A 44 19.32 16.88 -25.24
CA THR A 44 20.31 15.83 -25.54
C THR A 44 20.77 15.91 -27.00
N ARG A 45 19.84 16.14 -27.93
CA ARG A 45 20.19 16.30 -29.36
C ARG A 45 20.94 17.60 -29.67
N GLY A 46 20.98 18.57 -28.76
CA GLY A 46 21.52 19.90 -28.99
C GLY A 46 20.54 20.86 -29.69
N LEU A 47 19.25 20.52 -29.70
CA LEU A 47 18.17 21.39 -30.16
C LEU A 47 17.68 22.28 -29.02
N THR A 48 17.24 23.50 -29.35
CA THR A 48 16.62 24.39 -28.36
C THR A 48 15.28 23.81 -27.88
N PRO A 49 15.07 23.66 -26.56
CA PRO A 49 13.77 23.27 -26.00
C PRO A 49 12.71 24.32 -26.26
N ARG A 50 11.46 23.88 -26.42
CA ARG A 50 10.31 24.78 -26.65
C ARG A 50 9.59 25.17 -25.35
N ALA A 51 9.76 24.38 -24.30
CA ALA A 51 9.24 24.61 -22.96
C ALA A 51 10.22 24.03 -21.92
N PRO A 52 10.18 24.47 -20.64
CA PRO A 52 11.01 23.88 -19.60
C PRO A 52 10.54 22.46 -19.24
N LYS A 53 11.48 21.60 -18.82
CA LYS A 53 11.14 20.25 -18.30
C LYS A 53 10.08 20.30 -17.21
N TYR A 54 9.34 19.21 -17.07
CA TYR A 54 8.57 18.99 -15.86
C TYR A 54 9.51 18.89 -14.64
N PRO A 55 9.09 19.37 -13.45
CA PRO A 55 9.86 19.17 -12.22
C PRO A 55 9.76 17.72 -11.74
N GLY A 56 10.34 17.40 -10.57
CA GLY A 56 10.34 16.04 -10.04
C GLY A 56 11.36 15.17 -10.76
N TRP A 57 10.99 13.91 -11.06
CA TRP A 57 11.89 12.95 -11.71
C TRP A 57 12.37 13.37 -13.10
N GLU A 58 11.60 14.18 -13.82
CA GLU A 58 11.96 14.69 -15.14
C GLU A 58 13.14 15.69 -15.15
N ASP A 59 13.58 16.19 -13.98
CA ASP A 59 14.80 16.99 -13.84
C ASP A 59 15.99 16.20 -13.28
N THR A 60 15.88 14.88 -13.21
CA THR A 60 16.92 13.98 -12.67
C THR A 60 17.50 13.06 -13.75
N GLU A 61 18.33 12.09 -13.37
CA GLU A 61 18.93 11.11 -14.29
C GLU A 61 17.92 10.15 -14.95
N ILE A 62 16.72 9.98 -14.38
CA ILE A 62 15.67 9.11 -14.95
C ILE A 62 14.75 9.82 -15.97
N ARG A 63 14.99 11.11 -16.23
CA ARG A 63 14.21 11.94 -17.18
C ARG A 63 13.93 11.27 -18.52
N GLY A 64 12.76 11.56 -19.09
CA GLY A 64 12.25 10.96 -20.32
C GLY A 64 11.41 9.69 -20.10
N HIS A 65 11.47 9.08 -18.91
CA HIS A 65 10.65 7.91 -18.60
C HIS A 65 9.15 8.23 -18.62
N THR A 66 8.74 9.45 -18.23
CA THR A 66 7.34 9.88 -18.26
C THR A 66 6.81 9.92 -19.68
N LEU A 67 7.59 10.44 -20.64
CA LEU A 67 7.18 10.47 -22.04
C LEU A 67 7.03 9.05 -22.61
N GLY A 68 7.91 8.13 -22.24
CA GLY A 68 7.77 6.72 -22.62
C GLY A 68 6.44 6.11 -22.14
N HIS A 69 6.10 6.30 -20.86
CA HIS A 69 4.80 5.88 -20.30
C HIS A 69 3.62 6.57 -20.98
N TYR A 70 3.72 7.87 -21.21
CA TYR A 70 2.69 8.67 -21.86
C TYR A 70 2.36 8.16 -23.27
N LEU A 71 3.38 7.80 -24.07
CA LEU A 71 3.19 7.21 -25.39
C LEU A 71 2.40 5.91 -25.34
N THR A 72 2.71 5.01 -24.42
CA THR A 72 1.94 3.77 -24.24
C THR A 72 0.49 4.07 -23.83
N ALA A 73 0.28 4.95 -22.84
CA ALA A 73 -1.04 5.29 -22.34
C ALA A 73 -1.93 5.92 -23.43
N ILE A 74 -1.42 6.93 -24.15
CA ILE A 74 -2.15 7.58 -25.25
C ILE A 74 -2.43 6.58 -26.38
N SER A 75 -1.49 5.68 -26.69
CA SER A 75 -1.69 4.67 -27.74
C SER A 75 -2.84 3.71 -27.40
N GLN A 76 -2.92 3.27 -26.14
CA GLN A 76 -4.02 2.44 -25.64
C GLN A 76 -5.34 3.21 -25.65
N ALA A 77 -5.34 4.46 -25.18
CA ALA A 77 -6.51 5.33 -25.18
C ALA A 77 -7.01 5.61 -26.61
N TYR A 78 -6.12 5.87 -27.57
CA TYR A 78 -6.45 6.05 -28.97
C TYR A 78 -7.06 4.78 -29.56
N LYS A 79 -6.46 3.60 -29.30
CA LYS A 79 -6.99 2.33 -29.78
C LYS A 79 -8.41 2.06 -29.28
N GLN A 80 -8.72 2.47 -28.04
CA GLN A 80 -10.05 2.32 -27.47
C GLN A 80 -11.08 3.31 -28.04
N THR A 81 -10.67 4.54 -28.36
CA THR A 81 -11.59 5.66 -28.61
C THR A 81 -11.66 6.12 -30.06
N GLY A 82 -10.60 5.91 -30.84
CA GLY A 82 -10.41 6.55 -32.13
C GLY A 82 -10.33 8.08 -32.06
N ASP A 83 -10.00 8.65 -30.89
CA ASP A 83 -9.97 10.10 -30.68
C ASP A 83 -8.86 10.76 -31.52
N GLU A 84 -9.27 11.67 -32.41
CA GLU A 84 -8.40 12.33 -33.36
C GLU A 84 -7.35 13.23 -32.69
N GLU A 85 -7.69 13.88 -31.56
CA GLU A 85 -6.72 14.68 -30.81
C GLU A 85 -5.57 13.80 -30.29
N LEU A 86 -5.90 12.59 -29.82
CA LEU A 86 -4.88 11.64 -29.36
C LEU A 86 -3.98 11.21 -30.52
N ARG A 87 -4.55 10.98 -31.71
CA ARG A 87 -3.80 10.66 -32.93
C ARG A 87 -2.81 11.78 -33.28
N GLU A 88 -3.27 13.02 -33.30
CA GLU A 88 -2.43 14.20 -33.61
C GLU A 88 -1.28 14.36 -32.60
N ARG A 89 -1.54 14.12 -31.31
CA ARG A 89 -0.50 14.15 -30.27
C ARG A 89 0.56 13.06 -30.49
N LEU A 90 0.15 11.83 -30.83
CA LEU A 90 1.08 10.74 -31.14
C LEU A 90 1.95 11.07 -32.36
N GLU A 91 1.35 11.59 -33.43
CA GLU A 91 2.06 11.97 -34.65
C GLU A 91 3.07 13.09 -34.40
N TYR A 92 2.69 14.10 -33.61
CA TYR A 92 3.59 15.17 -33.20
C TYR A 92 4.82 14.63 -32.45
N LEU A 93 4.59 13.76 -31.44
CA LEU A 93 5.67 13.19 -30.63
C LEU A 93 6.63 12.33 -31.45
N ILE A 94 6.11 11.49 -32.36
CA ILE A 94 6.95 10.69 -33.25
C ILE A 94 7.74 11.56 -34.22
N GLY A 95 7.12 12.62 -34.78
CA GLY A 95 7.83 13.59 -35.61
C GLY A 95 8.98 14.28 -34.87
N GLU A 96 8.77 14.69 -33.62
CA GLU A 96 9.81 15.27 -32.78
C GLU A 96 10.89 14.25 -32.40
N PHE A 97 10.53 12.98 -32.18
CA PHE A 97 11.50 11.90 -31.99
C PHE A 97 12.38 11.67 -33.22
N GLN A 98 11.83 11.71 -34.45
CA GLN A 98 12.65 11.63 -35.66
C GLN A 98 13.68 12.75 -35.74
N LEU A 99 13.33 13.97 -35.31
CA LEU A 99 14.25 15.11 -35.26
C LEU A 99 15.33 14.95 -34.17
N CYS A 100 14.96 14.32 -33.04
CA CYS A 100 15.84 14.14 -31.89
C CYS A 100 16.73 12.90 -31.98
N GLN A 101 16.38 11.91 -32.81
CA GLN A 101 17.13 10.67 -32.94
C GLN A 101 18.49 10.90 -33.61
N PHE A 102 19.54 10.36 -33.01
CA PHE A 102 20.89 10.42 -33.54
C PHE A 102 21.07 9.50 -34.75
N GLU A 103 22.12 9.76 -35.51
CA GLU A 103 22.48 9.00 -36.71
C GLU A 103 22.70 7.51 -36.41
N ASN A 104 23.28 7.19 -35.24
CA ASN A 104 23.49 5.82 -34.76
C ASN A 104 22.22 5.13 -34.25
N GLY A 105 21.06 5.81 -34.23
CA GLY A 105 19.78 5.28 -33.77
C GLY A 105 19.42 5.62 -32.32
N TYR A 106 20.35 6.21 -31.56
CA TYR A 106 20.10 6.58 -30.16
C TYR A 106 19.03 7.67 -30.01
N ILE A 107 18.15 7.52 -29.03
CA ILE A 107 17.23 8.57 -28.58
C ILE A 107 16.91 8.40 -27.09
N SER A 108 17.13 9.47 -26.32
CA SER A 108 16.77 9.56 -24.90
C SER A 108 16.77 11.02 -24.46
N ALA A 109 16.18 11.30 -23.29
CA ALA A 109 16.26 12.61 -22.64
C ALA A 109 17.57 12.81 -21.85
N PHE A 110 18.52 11.88 -21.96
CA PHE A 110 19.86 11.97 -21.37
C PHE A 110 20.91 11.45 -22.36
N ASP A 111 22.19 11.70 -22.05
CA ASP A 111 23.33 11.31 -22.88
C ASP A 111 23.75 9.84 -22.67
N GLU A 112 24.33 9.22 -23.71
CA GLU A 112 24.83 7.83 -23.67
C GLU A 112 25.79 7.56 -22.49
N ALA A 113 26.45 8.60 -21.97
CA ALA A 113 27.33 8.53 -20.81
C ALA A 113 26.70 7.86 -19.57
N LEU A 114 25.37 7.89 -19.39
CA LEU A 114 24.77 7.18 -18.26
C LEU A 114 24.93 5.66 -18.38
N PHE A 115 24.86 5.11 -19.60
CA PHE A 115 25.15 3.69 -19.84
C PHE A 115 26.64 3.40 -19.71
N ASP A 116 27.50 4.29 -20.23
CA ASP A 116 28.96 4.15 -20.12
C ASP A 116 29.39 4.07 -18.65
N ARG A 117 28.77 4.86 -17.76
CA ARG A 117 29.06 4.81 -16.33
C ARG A 117 28.82 3.42 -15.74
N ILE A 118 27.67 2.81 -16.02
CA ILE A 118 27.38 1.45 -15.51
C ILE A 118 28.40 0.45 -16.03
N GLU A 119 28.67 0.45 -17.34
CA GLU A 119 29.62 -0.44 -17.98
C GLU A 119 31.06 -0.25 -17.44
N ASN A 120 31.37 0.94 -16.91
CA ASN A 120 32.64 1.26 -16.25
C ASN A 120 32.57 1.21 -14.71
N ARG A 121 31.59 0.51 -14.12
CA ARG A 121 31.42 0.32 -12.67
C ARG A 121 31.22 1.63 -11.89
N GLN A 122 30.61 2.61 -12.52
CA GLN A 122 30.20 3.88 -11.91
C GLN A 122 28.68 3.93 -11.77
N PRO A 123 28.16 4.58 -10.70
CA PRO A 123 26.73 4.66 -10.47
C PRO A 123 26.03 5.53 -11.54
N ALA A 124 24.85 5.08 -11.97
CA ALA A 124 23.92 5.83 -12.79
C ALA A 124 22.49 5.41 -12.44
N TRP A 125 21.55 6.35 -12.49
CA TRP A 125 20.16 6.04 -12.15
C TRP A 125 19.42 5.40 -13.32
N VAL A 126 19.38 4.06 -13.31
CA VAL A 126 18.49 3.17 -14.10
C VAL A 126 18.27 3.55 -15.59
N PRO A 127 19.32 3.83 -16.38
CA PRO A 127 19.18 4.26 -17.78
C PRO A 127 18.52 3.21 -18.69
N CYS A 128 18.71 1.91 -18.42
CA CYS A 128 18.02 0.83 -19.14
C CYS A 128 16.51 0.81 -18.88
N TYR A 129 16.06 1.13 -17.65
CA TYR A 129 14.64 1.25 -17.34
C TYR A 129 13.97 2.36 -18.16
N THR A 130 14.61 3.53 -18.26
CA THR A 130 14.08 4.65 -19.06
C THR A 130 14.06 4.31 -20.54
N MET A 131 15.12 3.67 -21.04
CA MET A 131 15.18 3.18 -22.42
C MET A 131 14.03 2.22 -22.73
N HIS A 132 13.71 1.30 -21.81
CA HIS A 132 12.56 0.42 -21.94
C HIS A 132 11.27 1.21 -22.11
N LYS A 133 10.99 2.24 -21.29
CA LYS A 133 9.76 3.04 -21.41
C LYS A 133 9.66 3.74 -22.76
N VAL A 134 10.76 4.34 -23.22
CA VAL A 134 10.80 5.02 -24.52
C VAL A 134 10.54 4.02 -25.65
N LEU A 135 11.26 2.90 -25.68
CA LEU A 135 11.09 1.91 -26.74
C LEU A 135 9.68 1.27 -26.74
N ALA A 136 9.19 0.85 -25.57
CA ALA A 136 7.84 0.30 -25.42
C ALA A 136 6.77 1.32 -25.85
N GLY A 137 6.96 2.60 -25.51
CA GLY A 137 6.10 3.70 -25.94
C GLY A 137 6.03 3.82 -27.46
N ILE A 138 7.18 3.87 -28.13
CA ILE A 138 7.24 4.00 -29.60
C ILE A 138 6.63 2.78 -30.30
N VAL A 139 6.92 1.57 -29.81
CA VAL A 139 6.30 0.34 -30.31
C VAL A 139 4.78 0.38 -30.15
N SER A 140 4.28 0.86 -29.00
CA SER A 140 2.84 1.02 -28.76
C SER A 140 2.20 1.98 -29.78
N VAL A 141 2.89 3.06 -30.16
CA VAL A 141 2.40 3.98 -31.20
C VAL A 141 2.23 3.27 -32.53
N TYR A 142 3.23 2.49 -32.96
CA TYR A 142 3.13 1.71 -34.20
C TYR A 142 1.97 0.72 -34.15
N GLU A 143 1.81 -0.03 -33.06
CA GLU A 143 0.73 -1.00 -32.93
C GLU A 143 -0.67 -0.36 -32.91
N ALA A 144 -0.79 0.86 -32.38
CA ALA A 144 -2.06 1.57 -32.31
C ALA A 144 -2.42 2.31 -33.61
N THR A 145 -1.43 2.80 -34.36
CA THR A 145 -1.65 3.73 -35.49
C THR A 145 -1.16 3.20 -36.84
N SER A 146 -0.37 2.13 -36.87
CA SER A 146 0.40 1.68 -38.03
C SER A 146 1.33 2.75 -38.62
N ASN A 147 1.75 3.73 -37.81
CA ASN A 147 2.63 4.82 -38.23
C ASN A 147 4.05 4.29 -38.57
N ALA A 148 4.40 4.30 -39.86
CA ALA A 148 5.68 3.78 -40.34
C ALA A 148 6.90 4.51 -39.76
N SER A 149 6.79 5.81 -39.45
CA SER A 149 7.86 6.59 -38.82
C SER A 149 8.11 6.14 -37.39
N ALA A 150 7.08 5.73 -36.65
CA ALA A 150 7.25 5.15 -35.32
C ALA A 150 8.05 3.84 -35.39
N LEU A 151 7.73 2.97 -36.35
CA LEU A 151 8.49 1.73 -36.57
C LEU A 151 9.94 1.99 -36.95
N GLU A 152 10.21 2.98 -37.81
CA GLU A 152 11.57 3.35 -38.19
C GLU A 152 12.38 3.81 -36.97
N VAL A 153 11.83 4.71 -36.15
CA VAL A 153 12.49 5.19 -34.92
C VAL A 153 12.75 4.04 -33.96
N ALA A 154 11.75 3.19 -33.69
CA ALA A 154 11.90 2.03 -32.81
C ALA A 154 12.94 1.02 -33.31
N SER A 155 12.91 0.70 -34.61
CA SER A 155 13.86 -0.24 -35.21
C SER A 155 15.29 0.26 -35.10
N ARG A 156 15.53 1.55 -35.37
CA ARG A 156 16.87 2.14 -35.26
C ARG A 156 17.36 2.20 -33.82
N LEU A 157 16.46 2.42 -32.87
CA LEU A 157 16.78 2.33 -31.45
C LEU A 157 17.13 0.89 -31.05
N GLY A 158 16.39 -0.10 -31.54
CA GLY A 158 16.71 -1.52 -31.35
C GLY A 158 18.07 -1.92 -31.92
N ASP A 159 18.41 -1.44 -33.12
CA ASP A 159 19.74 -1.60 -33.73
C ASP A 159 20.85 -0.99 -32.85
N TRP A 160 20.62 0.19 -32.28
CA TRP A 160 21.56 0.81 -31.32
C TRP A 160 21.74 -0.05 -30.07
N VAL A 161 20.64 -0.55 -29.48
CA VAL A 161 20.71 -1.45 -28.31
C VAL A 161 21.52 -2.70 -28.65
N SER A 162 21.23 -3.35 -29.78
CA SER A 162 21.98 -4.53 -30.26
C SER A 162 23.48 -4.25 -30.44
N ALA A 163 23.83 -3.12 -31.07
CA ALA A 163 25.21 -2.72 -31.26
C ALA A 163 25.95 -2.44 -29.95
N ARG A 164 25.23 -2.08 -28.89
CA ARG A 164 25.79 -1.87 -27.56
C ARG A 164 25.93 -3.18 -26.79
N THR A 165 24.87 -3.97 -26.69
CA THR A 165 24.86 -5.22 -25.91
C THR A 165 25.77 -6.30 -26.49
N SER A 166 26.00 -6.31 -27.81
CA SER A 166 26.94 -7.23 -28.47
C SER A 166 28.41 -7.07 -28.03
N LYS A 167 28.75 -6.00 -27.30
CA LYS A 167 30.09 -5.75 -26.76
C LYS A 167 30.26 -6.20 -25.31
N TRP A 168 29.19 -6.61 -24.64
CA TRP A 168 29.25 -7.03 -23.25
C TRP A 168 29.93 -8.40 -23.12
N ASP A 169 30.86 -8.51 -22.18
CA ASP A 169 31.31 -9.78 -21.63
C ASP A 169 30.44 -10.19 -20.43
N ASP A 170 30.68 -11.37 -19.87
CA ASP A 170 29.89 -11.91 -18.75
C ASP A 170 29.89 -11.00 -17.51
N GLU A 171 31.00 -10.28 -17.27
CA GLU A 171 31.12 -9.37 -16.13
C GLU A 171 30.28 -8.10 -16.33
N ILE A 172 30.38 -7.46 -17.50
CA ILE A 172 29.59 -6.28 -17.83
C ILE A 172 28.11 -6.65 -17.91
N HIS A 173 27.78 -7.79 -18.54
CA HIS A 173 26.41 -8.29 -18.62
C HIS A 173 25.79 -8.44 -17.23
N SER A 174 26.47 -9.16 -16.33
CA SER A 174 26.01 -9.35 -14.95
C SER A 174 25.86 -8.01 -14.20
N LEU A 175 26.79 -7.09 -14.41
CA LEU A 175 26.75 -5.76 -13.79
C LEU A 175 25.56 -4.94 -14.29
N VAL A 176 25.31 -4.89 -15.60
CA VAL A 176 24.20 -4.14 -16.17
C VAL A 176 22.86 -4.72 -15.70
N LEU A 177 22.69 -6.04 -15.69
CA LEU A 177 21.45 -6.67 -15.22
C LEU A 177 21.21 -6.54 -13.70
N SER A 178 22.26 -6.26 -12.93
CA SER A 178 22.14 -5.92 -11.50
C SER A 178 21.53 -4.55 -11.24
N VAL A 179 21.58 -3.65 -12.23
CA VAL A 179 20.88 -2.35 -12.22
C VAL A 179 19.50 -2.53 -12.86
N GLU A 180 18.48 -1.83 -12.37
CA GLU A 180 17.14 -1.96 -12.93
C GLU A 180 17.12 -1.59 -14.42
N TYR A 181 16.60 -2.53 -15.21
CA TYR A 181 16.38 -2.39 -16.65
C TYR A 181 14.91 -2.47 -17.05
N GLY A 182 13.99 -2.55 -16.09
CA GLY A 182 12.57 -2.82 -16.35
C GLY A 182 12.38 -4.08 -17.21
N GLY A 183 11.52 -4.01 -18.23
CA GLY A 183 11.31 -5.05 -19.23
C GLY A 183 12.01 -4.73 -20.56
N MET A 184 13.33 -4.47 -20.54
CA MET A 184 14.09 -4.33 -21.80
C MET A 184 14.00 -5.59 -22.66
N ASN A 185 14.01 -6.79 -22.06
CA ASN A 185 13.74 -8.03 -22.78
C ASN A 185 12.33 -8.02 -23.38
N ASP A 186 11.30 -7.67 -22.60
CA ASP A 186 9.89 -7.57 -23.04
C ASP A 186 9.73 -6.71 -24.31
N CYS A 187 10.16 -5.45 -24.26
CA CYS A 187 9.94 -4.54 -25.40
C CYS A 187 10.81 -4.87 -26.62
N LEU A 188 11.97 -5.51 -26.46
CA LEU A 188 12.80 -5.98 -27.57
C LEU A 188 12.20 -7.22 -28.24
N TYR A 189 11.56 -8.12 -27.50
CA TYR A 189 10.80 -9.24 -28.09
C TYR A 189 9.59 -8.75 -28.89
N ASP A 190 8.87 -7.73 -28.39
CA ASP A 190 7.82 -7.07 -29.17
C ASP A 190 8.36 -6.44 -30.45
N LEU A 191 9.48 -5.74 -30.36
CA LEU A 191 10.13 -5.17 -31.54
C LEU A 191 10.56 -6.25 -32.54
N TYR A 192 11.13 -7.36 -32.07
CA TYR A 192 11.48 -8.50 -32.93
C TYR A 192 10.24 -9.12 -33.59
N ARG A 193 9.14 -9.30 -32.86
CA ARG A 193 7.87 -9.82 -33.40
C ARG A 193 7.38 -9.00 -34.60
N ILE A 194 7.59 -7.68 -34.57
CA ILE A 194 7.20 -6.75 -35.64
C ILE A 194 8.23 -6.72 -36.78
N THR A 195 9.51 -6.52 -36.44
CA THR A 195 10.59 -6.26 -37.42
C THR A 195 11.20 -7.52 -38.03
N ARG A 196 11.13 -8.65 -37.32
CA ARG A 196 11.82 -9.91 -37.64
C ARG A 196 13.34 -9.76 -37.79
N SER A 197 13.93 -8.74 -37.19
CA SER A 197 15.38 -8.50 -37.21
C SER A 197 16.10 -9.35 -36.16
N GLU A 198 17.00 -10.23 -36.59
CA GLU A 198 17.83 -11.05 -35.68
C GLU A 198 18.63 -10.21 -34.68
N ARG A 199 19.03 -8.99 -35.04
CA ARG A 199 19.71 -8.07 -34.13
C ARG A 199 18.87 -7.70 -32.92
N HIS A 200 17.57 -7.52 -33.12
CA HIS A 200 16.64 -7.20 -32.04
C HIS A 200 16.41 -8.43 -31.15
N LEU A 201 16.39 -9.63 -31.73
CA LEU A 201 16.30 -10.88 -30.98
C LEU A 201 17.54 -11.10 -30.11
N GLU A 202 18.74 -10.94 -30.68
CA GLU A 202 20.01 -11.01 -29.98
C GLU A 202 20.07 -9.98 -28.83
N ALA A 203 19.61 -8.75 -29.07
CA ALA A 203 19.51 -7.74 -28.02
C ALA A 203 18.56 -8.16 -26.89
N ALA A 204 17.40 -8.73 -27.22
CA ALA A 204 16.43 -9.21 -26.22
C ALA A 204 17.04 -10.29 -25.31
N HIS A 205 17.77 -11.24 -25.91
CA HIS A 205 18.44 -12.33 -25.17
C HIS A 205 19.44 -11.80 -24.14
N MET A 206 20.12 -10.69 -24.44
CA MET A 206 21.09 -10.07 -23.51
C MET A 206 20.42 -9.48 -22.26
N PHE A 207 19.09 -9.34 -22.21
CA PHE A 207 18.37 -8.86 -21.02
C PHE A 207 17.63 -9.97 -20.25
N ASP A 208 17.78 -11.23 -20.65
CA ASP A 208 17.26 -12.36 -19.88
C ASP A 208 18.22 -12.75 -18.74
N GLU A 209 17.68 -12.81 -17.52
CA GLU A 209 18.46 -13.03 -16.30
C GLU A 209 18.27 -14.45 -15.76
N LEU A 210 18.98 -15.42 -16.32
CA LEU A 210 18.88 -16.83 -15.90
C LEU A 210 19.25 -17.05 -14.42
N THR A 211 20.10 -16.20 -13.84
CA THR A 211 20.43 -16.23 -12.41
C THR A 211 19.23 -15.90 -11.51
N LEU A 212 18.22 -15.20 -12.05
CA LEU A 212 16.94 -14.94 -11.41
C LEU A 212 15.92 -16.03 -11.75
N PHE A 213 15.80 -16.42 -13.02
CA PHE A 213 14.74 -17.31 -13.49
C PHE A 213 14.94 -18.77 -13.06
N THR A 214 16.17 -19.29 -13.13
CA THR A 214 16.47 -20.71 -12.83
C THR A 214 16.13 -21.10 -11.39
N PRO A 215 16.51 -20.34 -10.34
CA PRO A 215 16.08 -20.65 -8.98
C PRO A 215 14.56 -20.72 -8.82
N VAL A 216 13.82 -19.80 -9.43
CA VAL A 216 12.36 -19.76 -9.35
C VAL A 216 11.72 -20.95 -10.08
N HIS A 217 12.23 -21.30 -11.27
CA HIS A 217 11.84 -22.52 -11.99
C HIS A 217 12.04 -23.79 -11.16
N GLU A 218 13.14 -23.87 -10.41
CA GLU A 218 13.44 -24.96 -9.47
C GLU A 218 12.60 -24.93 -8.17
N GLY A 219 11.67 -23.97 -8.02
CA GLY A 219 10.83 -23.81 -6.84
C GLY A 219 11.52 -23.14 -5.65
N ARG A 220 12.66 -22.47 -5.87
CA ARG A 220 13.40 -21.74 -4.83
C ARG A 220 13.02 -20.26 -4.88
N ASP A 221 12.29 -19.80 -3.87
CA ASP A 221 12.04 -18.37 -3.67
C ASP A 221 13.35 -17.66 -3.30
N ASN A 222 13.85 -16.84 -4.23
CA ASN A 222 15.03 -16.01 -4.07
C ASN A 222 14.67 -14.51 -4.12
N LEU A 223 13.42 -14.15 -3.81
CA LEU A 223 12.89 -12.80 -4.00
C LEU A 223 13.25 -11.84 -2.85
N ARG A 224 13.43 -12.35 -1.63
CA ARG A 224 13.73 -11.55 -0.44
C ARG A 224 14.81 -10.49 -0.71
N GLY A 225 14.49 -9.24 -0.39
CA GLY A 225 15.39 -8.09 -0.51
C GLY A 225 15.56 -7.58 -1.95
N LYS A 226 14.94 -8.21 -2.95
CA LYS A 226 14.90 -7.66 -4.31
C LYS A 226 13.82 -6.58 -4.40
N HIS A 227 14.12 -5.54 -5.18
CA HIS A 227 13.13 -4.53 -5.55
C HIS A 227 12.03 -5.18 -6.40
N ALA A 228 10.78 -5.09 -5.97
CA ALA A 228 9.67 -5.85 -6.52
C ALA A 228 9.34 -5.41 -7.94
N ASN A 229 9.17 -4.10 -8.16
CA ASN A 229 8.88 -3.54 -9.48
C ASN A 229 10.04 -3.69 -10.49
N THR A 230 11.26 -3.88 -10.00
CA THR A 230 12.42 -4.20 -10.86
C THR A 230 12.38 -5.66 -11.31
N THR A 231 11.83 -6.54 -10.48
CA THR A 231 11.88 -7.99 -10.68
C THR A 231 10.74 -8.47 -11.59
N ILE A 232 9.51 -7.97 -11.37
CA ILE A 232 8.31 -8.45 -12.10
C ILE A 232 8.43 -8.26 -13.63
N PRO A 233 8.88 -7.10 -14.16
CA PRO A 233 9.03 -6.91 -15.61
C PRO A 233 10.05 -7.83 -16.29
N LYS A 234 11.03 -8.35 -15.55
CA LYS A 234 11.99 -9.33 -16.08
C LYS A 234 11.29 -10.64 -16.45
N PHE A 235 10.35 -11.07 -15.60
CA PHE A 235 9.48 -12.22 -15.87
C PHE A 235 8.45 -11.94 -16.97
N LEU A 236 7.97 -10.69 -17.13
CA LEU A 236 7.15 -10.34 -18.30
C LEU A 236 7.90 -10.59 -19.61
N GLY A 237 9.16 -10.17 -19.70
CA GLY A 237 9.96 -10.42 -20.89
C GLY A 237 10.32 -11.90 -21.09
N ALA A 238 10.53 -12.67 -20.01
CA ALA A 238 10.67 -14.12 -20.07
C ALA A 238 9.41 -14.79 -20.65
N LEU A 239 8.22 -14.38 -20.22
CA LEU A 239 6.97 -14.88 -20.79
C LEU A 239 6.79 -14.45 -22.25
N ASN A 240 7.15 -13.21 -22.59
CA ASN A 240 7.07 -12.72 -23.96
C ASN A 240 8.03 -13.49 -24.90
N ARG A 241 9.22 -13.87 -24.42
CA ARG A 241 10.12 -14.78 -25.15
C ARG A 241 9.42 -16.08 -25.56
N TYR A 242 8.74 -16.73 -24.60
CA TYR A 242 7.96 -17.94 -24.89
C TYR A 242 6.83 -17.66 -25.89
N ASN A 243 6.09 -16.57 -25.73
CA ASN A 243 5.02 -16.19 -26.64
C ASN A 243 5.51 -15.93 -28.07
N VAL A 244 6.71 -15.38 -28.23
CA VAL A 244 7.28 -14.99 -29.53
C VAL A 244 7.99 -16.16 -30.23
N LEU A 245 8.71 -17.00 -29.49
CA LEU A 245 9.53 -18.09 -30.04
C LEU A 245 8.86 -19.48 -29.95
N GLY A 246 7.87 -19.65 -29.08
CA GLY A 246 7.06 -20.86 -28.95
C GLY A 246 7.65 -21.91 -28.01
N GLU A 247 7.21 -23.17 -28.19
CA GLU A 247 7.43 -24.28 -27.25
C GLU A 247 8.90 -24.63 -26.96
N SER A 248 9.85 -24.22 -27.80
CA SER A 248 11.28 -24.42 -27.49
C SER A 248 11.71 -23.67 -26.23
N GLU A 249 10.99 -22.60 -25.88
CA GLU A 249 11.27 -21.74 -24.74
C GLU A 249 10.40 -22.04 -23.52
N ARG A 250 9.82 -23.24 -23.42
CA ARG A 250 8.90 -23.65 -22.34
C ARG A 250 9.44 -23.42 -20.92
N PHE A 251 10.76 -23.48 -20.74
CA PHE A 251 11.42 -23.12 -19.47
C PHE A 251 10.97 -21.76 -18.92
N TYR A 252 10.83 -20.75 -19.79
CA TYR A 252 10.49 -19.40 -19.36
C TYR A 252 9.02 -19.29 -18.93
N LEU A 253 8.10 -20.01 -19.59
CA LEU A 253 6.71 -20.11 -19.15
C LEU A 253 6.62 -20.72 -17.75
N GLU A 254 7.26 -21.88 -17.55
CA GLU A 254 7.24 -22.60 -16.26
C GLU A 254 7.85 -21.74 -15.14
N ALA A 255 8.93 -20.99 -15.42
CA ALA A 255 9.52 -20.05 -14.47
C ALA A 255 8.54 -18.92 -14.10
N CYS A 256 7.79 -18.39 -15.06
CA CYS A 256 6.80 -17.34 -14.84
C CYS A 256 5.58 -17.83 -14.05
N GLU A 257 5.10 -19.05 -14.32
CA GLU A 257 4.02 -19.69 -13.53
C GLU A 257 4.45 -19.84 -12.06
N LYS A 258 5.68 -20.34 -11.82
CA LYS A 258 6.23 -20.47 -10.46
C LYS A 258 6.42 -19.12 -9.77
N PHE A 259 6.93 -18.12 -10.49
CA PHE A 259 7.06 -16.77 -9.97
C PHE A 259 5.69 -16.19 -9.57
N TRP A 260 4.68 -16.35 -10.43
CA TRP A 260 3.33 -15.88 -10.18
C TRP A 260 2.74 -16.54 -8.92
N GLU A 261 2.87 -17.86 -8.79
CA GLU A 261 2.43 -18.61 -7.59
C GLU A 261 3.12 -18.08 -6.32
N MET A 262 4.45 -17.92 -6.35
CA MET A 262 5.21 -17.41 -5.20
C MET A 262 4.72 -16.03 -4.77
N VAL A 263 4.62 -15.08 -5.72
CA VAL A 263 4.23 -13.71 -5.39
C VAL A 263 2.79 -13.64 -4.90
N VAL A 264 1.85 -14.32 -5.57
CA VAL A 264 0.42 -14.26 -5.25
C VAL A 264 0.10 -14.91 -3.92
N PHE A 265 0.74 -16.04 -3.60
CA PHE A 265 0.39 -16.80 -2.40
C PHE A 265 1.23 -16.47 -1.17
N HIS A 266 2.45 -15.95 -1.34
CA HIS A 266 3.40 -15.75 -0.23
C HIS A 266 3.86 -14.30 -0.02
N HIS A 267 3.64 -13.41 -1.00
CA HIS A 267 4.10 -12.01 -0.93
C HIS A 267 2.99 -10.98 -1.14
N SER A 268 1.74 -11.42 -1.34
CA SER A 268 0.63 -10.52 -1.67
C SER A 268 -0.39 -10.38 -0.55
N TYR A 269 -0.87 -9.15 -0.36
CA TYR A 269 -1.99 -8.82 0.51
C TYR A 269 -3.32 -9.08 -0.18
N MET A 270 -4.41 -9.00 0.59
CA MET A 270 -5.77 -9.29 0.13
C MET A 270 -6.26 -8.34 -0.99
N THR A 271 -5.64 -7.17 -1.12
CA THR A 271 -5.87 -6.20 -2.21
C THR A 271 -5.23 -6.61 -3.54
N GLY A 272 -4.36 -7.63 -3.53
CA GLY A 272 -3.54 -8.03 -4.69
C GLY A 272 -2.24 -7.23 -4.84
N GLY A 273 -1.97 -6.31 -3.91
CA GLY A 273 -0.68 -5.62 -3.83
C GLY A 273 0.37 -6.44 -3.10
N ASN A 274 1.64 -6.13 -3.34
CA ASN A 274 2.79 -6.78 -2.71
C ASN A 274 3.90 -5.75 -2.48
N SER A 275 4.96 -6.18 -1.81
CA SER A 275 6.10 -5.39 -1.33
C SER A 275 5.83 -4.50 -0.13
N GLU A 276 6.91 -4.23 0.57
CA GLU A 276 7.04 -3.23 1.62
C GLU A 276 8.25 -2.35 1.26
N TRP A 277 8.07 -1.02 1.25
CA TRP A 277 9.12 -0.10 0.77
C TRP A 277 9.66 -0.49 -0.62
N GLU A 278 8.79 -0.89 -1.54
CA GLU A 278 9.13 -1.33 -2.90
C GLU A 278 9.94 -2.66 -2.98
N HIS A 279 10.20 -3.35 -1.87
CA HIS A 279 11.00 -4.58 -1.84
C HIS A 279 10.19 -5.80 -1.36
N PHE A 280 10.57 -6.98 -1.86
CA PHE A 280 10.06 -8.26 -1.34
C PHE A 280 10.63 -8.57 0.03
N GLY A 281 9.76 -8.96 0.97
CA GLY A 281 10.12 -9.43 2.30
C GLY A 281 10.47 -10.93 2.34
N GLU A 282 10.45 -11.50 3.53
CA GLU A 282 10.35 -12.97 3.66
C GLU A 282 8.96 -13.42 3.19
N PRO A 283 8.81 -14.63 2.64
CA PRO A 283 7.48 -15.17 2.31
C PRO A 283 6.69 -15.39 3.60
N ASP A 284 5.45 -14.87 3.65
CA ASP A 284 4.41 -15.04 4.70
C ASP A 284 4.35 -14.02 5.89
N PRO A 285 5.43 -13.40 6.40
CA PRO A 285 5.40 -12.35 7.45
C PRO A 285 4.78 -10.99 7.10
N LEU A 286 3.55 -10.99 6.58
CA LEU A 286 2.88 -9.80 6.07
C LEU A 286 2.38 -8.84 7.16
N ASP A 287 1.93 -9.33 8.34
CA ASP A 287 1.50 -8.44 9.45
C ASP A 287 2.69 -7.76 10.10
N ARG A 288 3.81 -8.48 10.23
CA ARG A 288 5.05 -7.95 10.80
C ARG A 288 5.64 -6.83 9.93
N ASP A 289 5.61 -7.00 8.61
CA ASP A 289 6.36 -6.14 7.70
C ASP A 289 5.54 -4.91 7.22
N ARG A 290 4.20 -4.97 7.22
CA ARG A 290 3.36 -3.87 6.71
C ARG A 290 3.55 -2.53 7.44
N SER A 291 3.58 -1.44 6.69
CA SER A 291 3.70 -0.06 7.17
C SER A 291 2.85 0.93 6.33
N ASN A 292 3.17 2.22 6.40
CA ASN A 292 2.59 3.24 5.51
C ASN A 292 3.15 3.22 4.08
N PHE A 293 4.08 2.32 3.76
CA PHE A 293 4.70 2.16 2.44
C PHE A 293 4.41 0.78 1.80
N THR A 294 3.42 0.06 2.33
CA THR A 294 2.98 -1.24 1.80
C THR A 294 2.26 -1.10 0.47
N CYS A 295 2.46 -2.07 -0.45
CA CYS A 295 1.76 -2.17 -1.73
C CYS A 295 2.00 -1.00 -2.70
N GLU A 296 3.17 -0.96 -3.34
CA GLU A 296 3.41 -0.08 -4.49
C GLU A 296 2.50 -0.48 -5.68
N THR A 297 1.80 0.51 -6.26
CA THR A 297 0.84 0.29 -7.35
C THR A 297 1.46 -0.32 -8.62
N CYS A 298 2.72 0.03 -8.95
CA CYS A 298 3.39 -0.48 -10.15
C CYS A 298 3.57 -2.01 -10.11
N ASN A 299 3.74 -2.58 -8.91
CA ASN A 299 3.84 -4.03 -8.73
C ASN A 299 2.56 -4.72 -9.16
N THR A 300 1.40 -4.21 -8.71
CA THR A 300 0.10 -4.76 -9.09
C THR A 300 -0.15 -4.59 -10.58
N TYR A 301 0.20 -3.45 -11.17
CA TYR A 301 0.10 -3.26 -12.63
C TYR A 301 0.89 -4.33 -13.41
N ASN A 302 2.15 -4.56 -13.05
CA ASN A 302 2.99 -5.55 -13.73
C ASN A 302 2.56 -6.99 -13.44
N MET A 303 2.09 -7.28 -12.22
CA MET A 303 1.48 -8.58 -11.90
C MET A 303 0.19 -8.82 -12.67
N LEU A 304 -0.62 -7.78 -12.92
CA LEU A 304 -1.81 -7.88 -13.76
C LEU A 304 -1.45 -8.12 -15.23
N LYS A 305 -0.40 -7.46 -15.77
CA LYS A 305 0.16 -7.81 -17.09
C LYS A 305 0.54 -9.29 -17.14
N LEU A 306 1.29 -9.76 -16.15
CA LEU A 306 1.77 -11.16 -16.11
C LEU A 306 0.58 -12.12 -16.01
N THR A 307 -0.38 -11.81 -15.15
CA THR A 307 -1.60 -12.60 -14.95
C THR A 307 -2.43 -12.67 -16.23
N ARG A 308 -2.58 -11.56 -16.99
CA ARG A 308 -3.35 -11.54 -18.24
C ARG A 308 -2.80 -12.54 -19.25
N GLU A 309 -1.49 -12.61 -19.38
CA GLU A 309 -0.82 -13.55 -20.28
C GLU A 309 -0.97 -15.02 -19.80
N LEU A 310 -1.18 -15.24 -18.50
CA LEU A 310 -1.35 -16.57 -17.90
C LEU A 310 -2.83 -17.01 -17.74
N TYR A 311 -3.77 -16.08 -17.53
CA TYR A 311 -5.18 -16.32 -17.16
C TYR A 311 -6.13 -15.20 -17.66
N VAL A 312 -7.35 -15.56 -18.08
CA VAL A 312 -8.36 -14.60 -18.60
C VAL A 312 -9.73 -14.77 -17.93
N ASN A 313 -10.52 -13.67 -17.90
CA ASN A 313 -12.00 -13.56 -18.00
C ASN A 313 -12.78 -12.99 -16.78
N GLN A 314 -13.14 -11.71 -16.85
CA GLN A 314 -13.76 -10.91 -15.77
C GLN A 314 -15.28 -10.77 -15.92
N TYR A 315 -15.99 -10.41 -14.82
CA TYR A 315 -17.44 -10.18 -14.81
C TYR A 315 -17.82 -8.70 -14.77
N ILE A 316 -17.44 -7.95 -15.81
CA ILE A 316 -17.63 -6.49 -15.92
C ILE A 316 -18.56 -6.18 -17.11
N SER A 317 -19.51 -5.26 -16.91
CA SER A 317 -20.41 -4.81 -17.97
C SER A 317 -19.62 -4.30 -19.17
N SER A 318 -19.85 -4.94 -20.32
CA SER A 318 -19.05 -4.73 -21.52
C SER A 318 -19.80 -5.19 -22.77
N ARG A 319 -19.33 -4.71 -23.92
CA ARG A 319 -19.72 -5.19 -25.24
C ARG A 319 -18.49 -5.73 -25.94
N LEU A 320 -18.54 -6.99 -26.36
CA LEU A 320 -17.53 -7.63 -27.18
C LEU A 320 -18.03 -7.76 -28.63
N ASP A 321 -17.26 -7.25 -29.58
CA ASP A 321 -17.44 -7.53 -31.01
C ASP A 321 -16.59 -8.74 -31.43
N TRP A 322 -17.22 -9.90 -31.65
CA TRP A 322 -16.58 -11.17 -31.98
C TRP A 322 -16.82 -11.55 -33.45
N GLU A 323 -16.28 -10.74 -34.35
CA GLU A 323 -16.29 -10.91 -35.82
C GLU A 323 -16.00 -12.35 -36.28
N GLU A 324 -14.99 -13.03 -35.72
CA GLU A 324 -14.60 -14.39 -36.14
C GLU A 324 -15.68 -15.43 -35.85
N ALA A 325 -16.53 -15.17 -34.84
CA ALA A 325 -17.69 -15.99 -34.52
C ALA A 325 -18.98 -15.49 -35.16
N GLY A 326 -18.97 -14.29 -35.78
CA GLY A 326 -20.18 -13.61 -36.23
C GLY A 326 -21.12 -13.25 -35.08
N ILE A 327 -20.59 -12.96 -33.89
CA ILE A 327 -21.37 -12.72 -32.67
C ILE A 327 -20.96 -11.39 -32.04
N ILE A 328 -21.95 -10.64 -31.58
CA ILE A 328 -21.77 -9.57 -30.62
C ILE A 328 -22.29 -10.07 -29.27
N LEU A 329 -21.46 -9.97 -28.23
CA LEU A 329 -21.83 -10.37 -26.88
C LEU A 329 -21.95 -9.13 -26.00
N ILE A 330 -23.13 -8.89 -25.45
CA ILE A 330 -23.38 -7.79 -24.51
C ILE A 330 -23.50 -8.38 -23.12
N GLN A 331 -22.58 -8.01 -22.24
CA GLN A 331 -22.56 -8.39 -20.84
C GLN A 331 -23.08 -7.24 -19.98
N GLN A 332 -23.99 -7.54 -19.07
CA GLN A 332 -24.46 -6.65 -18.02
C GLN A 332 -24.31 -7.34 -16.68
N SER A 333 -23.48 -6.77 -15.80
CA SER A 333 -23.16 -7.32 -14.48
C SER A 333 -23.85 -6.50 -13.40
N GLU A 334 -24.53 -7.18 -12.46
CA GLU A 334 -25.09 -6.55 -11.28
C GLU A 334 -24.08 -6.47 -10.12
N LEU A 335 -22.89 -7.08 -10.27
CA LEU A 335 -21.88 -7.10 -9.23
C LEU A 335 -21.31 -5.68 -8.99
N PRO A 336 -21.03 -5.29 -7.74
CA PRO A 336 -21.24 -6.06 -6.50
C PRO A 336 -22.64 -5.93 -5.87
N ALA A 337 -23.56 -5.16 -6.45
CA ALA A 337 -24.87 -4.91 -5.82
C ALA A 337 -25.77 -6.16 -5.79
N GLY A 338 -25.72 -6.97 -6.84
CA GLY A 338 -26.36 -8.27 -6.98
C GLY A 338 -25.35 -9.39 -7.24
N ASP A 339 -25.86 -10.60 -7.45
CA ASP A 339 -25.08 -11.81 -7.71
C ASP A 339 -25.26 -12.33 -9.16
N ARG A 340 -25.81 -11.50 -10.06
CA ARG A 340 -26.15 -11.90 -11.43
C ARG A 340 -25.30 -11.20 -12.49
N THR A 341 -25.06 -11.90 -13.58
CA THR A 341 -24.54 -11.34 -14.83
C THR A 341 -25.34 -11.90 -15.99
N SER A 342 -25.91 -11.02 -16.81
CA SER A 342 -26.61 -11.41 -18.03
C SER A 342 -25.75 -11.20 -19.27
N PHE A 343 -25.91 -12.08 -20.25
CA PHE A 343 -25.30 -12.00 -21.56
C PHE A 343 -26.39 -12.03 -22.62
N THR A 344 -26.43 -11.04 -23.50
CA THR A 344 -27.31 -11.02 -24.66
C THR A 344 -26.46 -11.22 -25.91
N LEU A 345 -26.83 -12.19 -26.73
CA LEU A 345 -26.15 -12.50 -27.97
C LEU A 345 -26.88 -11.85 -29.14
N SER A 346 -26.16 -11.08 -29.95
CA SER A 346 -26.59 -10.78 -31.32
C SER A 346 -25.77 -11.61 -32.29
N VAL A 347 -26.45 -12.41 -33.10
CA VAL A 347 -25.83 -13.46 -33.94
C VAL A 347 -26.11 -13.14 -35.39
N GLN A 348 -25.07 -13.04 -36.20
CA GLN A 348 -25.20 -12.73 -37.63
C GLN A 348 -25.93 -13.87 -38.38
N ASP A 349 -26.67 -13.49 -39.43
CA ASP A 349 -27.36 -14.45 -40.30
C ASP A 349 -26.39 -15.49 -40.88
N GLY A 350 -26.75 -16.77 -40.77
CA GLY A 350 -25.98 -17.90 -41.31
C GLY A 350 -25.03 -18.58 -40.32
N VAL A 351 -24.83 -18.02 -39.12
CA VAL A 351 -24.12 -18.72 -38.03
C VAL A 351 -25.00 -19.87 -37.52
N THR A 352 -24.58 -21.11 -37.78
CA THR A 352 -25.36 -22.32 -37.45
C THR A 352 -24.55 -23.39 -36.71
N SER A 353 -23.23 -23.23 -36.67
CA SER A 353 -22.34 -24.14 -35.93
C SER A 353 -22.50 -23.96 -34.43
N PRO A 354 -22.46 -25.04 -33.63
CA PRO A 354 -22.44 -24.92 -32.18
C PRO A 354 -21.17 -24.20 -31.71
N LEU A 355 -21.31 -23.32 -30.72
CA LEU A 355 -20.21 -22.60 -30.08
C LEU A 355 -20.28 -22.81 -28.58
N THR A 356 -19.14 -23.19 -27.99
CA THR A 356 -19.01 -23.31 -26.54
C THR A 356 -18.59 -21.99 -25.92
N LEU A 357 -19.47 -21.40 -25.11
CA LEU A 357 -19.12 -20.32 -24.22
C LEU A 357 -18.54 -20.89 -22.91
N ARG A 358 -17.45 -20.30 -22.42
CA ARG A 358 -16.75 -20.71 -21.20
C ARG A 358 -16.76 -19.58 -20.20
N PHE A 359 -17.37 -19.81 -19.05
CA PHE A 359 -17.51 -18.84 -17.97
C PHE A 359 -16.60 -19.23 -16.81
N ARG A 360 -15.79 -18.30 -16.30
CA ARG A 360 -14.84 -18.59 -15.22
C ARG A 360 -15.60 -18.90 -13.94
N ILE A 361 -15.32 -20.04 -13.29
CA ILE A 361 -15.84 -20.35 -11.96
C ILE A 361 -14.96 -19.62 -10.94
N PRO A 362 -15.42 -18.52 -10.29
CA PRO A 362 -14.57 -17.80 -9.37
C PRO A 362 -14.37 -18.58 -8.07
N SER A 363 -13.15 -18.58 -7.55
CA SER A 363 -12.81 -19.23 -6.27
C SER A 363 -13.58 -18.65 -5.07
N TRP A 364 -14.10 -17.43 -5.17
CA TRP A 364 -14.89 -16.77 -4.14
C TRP A 364 -16.38 -17.15 -4.14
N ALA A 365 -16.87 -17.88 -5.16
CA ALA A 365 -18.28 -18.20 -5.26
C ALA A 365 -18.73 -19.02 -4.04
N ALA A 366 -19.79 -18.57 -3.36
CA ALA A 366 -20.31 -19.18 -2.14
C ALA A 366 -21.08 -20.49 -2.38
N GLY A 367 -21.22 -20.90 -3.63
CA GLY A 367 -21.98 -22.06 -4.07
C GLY A 367 -21.79 -22.31 -5.57
N PRO A 368 -22.45 -23.35 -6.13
CA PRO A 368 -22.37 -23.63 -7.56
C PRO A 368 -22.92 -22.45 -8.37
N ILE A 369 -22.29 -22.21 -9.52
CA ILE A 369 -22.80 -21.24 -10.49
C ILE A 369 -24.01 -21.85 -11.18
N GLU A 370 -25.04 -21.04 -11.34
CA GLU A 370 -26.27 -21.42 -12.01
C GLU A 370 -26.36 -20.65 -13.34
N ALA A 371 -26.84 -21.31 -14.39
CA ALA A 371 -27.14 -20.67 -15.66
C ALA A 371 -28.61 -20.86 -16.02
N ASP A 372 -29.20 -19.83 -16.56
CA ASP A 372 -30.50 -19.83 -17.22
C ASP A 372 -30.33 -19.33 -18.65
N VAL A 373 -30.93 -20.02 -19.62
CA VAL A 373 -30.95 -19.58 -21.02
C VAL A 373 -32.40 -19.38 -21.44
N ASN A 374 -32.75 -18.15 -21.82
CA ASN A 374 -34.09 -17.77 -22.27
C ASN A 374 -35.22 -18.18 -21.29
N GLY A 375 -34.98 -18.12 -19.98
CA GLY A 375 -35.96 -18.48 -18.93
C GLY A 375 -35.98 -19.97 -18.56
N HIS A 376 -35.00 -20.75 -19.05
CA HIS A 376 -34.86 -22.16 -18.74
C HIS A 376 -33.52 -22.46 -18.04
N PRO A 377 -33.53 -23.07 -16.83
CA PRO A 377 -32.30 -23.49 -16.17
C PRO A 377 -31.51 -24.49 -17.02
N GLU A 378 -30.21 -24.24 -17.16
CA GLU A 378 -29.29 -25.07 -17.94
C GLU A 378 -28.23 -25.69 -17.05
N LYS A 379 -27.87 -26.94 -17.36
CA LYS A 379 -26.77 -27.62 -16.68
C LYS A 379 -25.44 -27.15 -17.27
N LEU A 380 -24.55 -26.67 -16.41
CA LEU A 380 -23.19 -26.30 -16.79
C LEU A 380 -22.25 -27.51 -16.67
N GLU A 381 -21.43 -27.72 -17.69
CA GLU A 381 -20.31 -28.67 -17.62
C GLU A 381 -19.10 -27.97 -17.02
N ALA A 382 -18.60 -28.46 -15.87
CA ALA A 382 -17.47 -27.84 -15.19
C ALA A 382 -16.17 -28.58 -15.50
N GLU A 383 -15.16 -27.88 -16.02
CA GLU A 383 -13.82 -28.42 -16.30
C GLU A 383 -12.76 -27.35 -16.04
N ASN A 384 -11.71 -27.68 -15.28
CA ASN A 384 -10.52 -26.83 -15.07
C ASN A 384 -10.83 -25.37 -14.68
N GLY A 385 -11.82 -25.17 -13.80
CA GLY A 385 -12.22 -23.81 -13.35
C GLY A 385 -13.15 -23.07 -14.32
N TRP A 386 -13.69 -23.74 -15.34
CA TRP A 386 -14.63 -23.18 -16.30
C TRP A 386 -15.97 -23.90 -16.26
N ALA A 387 -17.06 -23.12 -16.28
CA ALA A 387 -18.41 -23.58 -16.55
C ALA A 387 -18.69 -23.40 -18.04
N MET A 388 -18.97 -24.49 -18.73
CA MET A 388 -19.10 -24.54 -20.18
C MET A 388 -20.55 -24.72 -20.60
N LEU A 389 -20.93 -23.99 -21.65
CA LEU A 389 -22.25 -24.05 -22.25
C LEU A 389 -22.10 -24.15 -23.78
N ASN A 390 -22.38 -25.33 -24.32
CA ASN A 390 -22.26 -25.62 -25.75
C ASN A 390 -23.63 -25.67 -26.41
N LYS A 391 -23.96 -24.67 -27.22
CA LYS A 391 -25.25 -24.55 -27.93
C LYS A 391 -25.05 -23.98 -29.33
N THR A 392 -26.07 -24.16 -30.17
CA THR A 392 -26.24 -23.35 -31.38
C THR A 392 -27.02 -22.10 -31.00
N TRP A 393 -26.34 -20.96 -31.01
CA TRP A 393 -26.89 -19.67 -30.58
C TRP A 393 -27.73 -19.02 -31.67
N LYS A 394 -28.75 -18.27 -31.26
CA LYS A 394 -29.62 -17.47 -32.11
C LYS A 394 -29.56 -16.01 -31.71
N ASP A 395 -29.87 -15.14 -32.66
CA ASP A 395 -30.02 -13.72 -32.38
C ASP A 395 -31.09 -13.50 -31.30
N GLY A 396 -30.74 -12.72 -30.28
CA GLY A 396 -31.58 -12.44 -29.12
C GLY A 396 -31.52 -13.46 -27.99
N ASP A 397 -30.72 -14.53 -28.10
CA ASP A 397 -30.51 -15.45 -26.99
C ASP A 397 -29.94 -14.72 -25.77
N GLN A 398 -30.52 -15.03 -24.60
CA GLN A 398 -30.15 -14.42 -23.34
C GLN A 398 -29.70 -15.49 -22.34
N ILE A 399 -28.54 -15.28 -21.73
CA ILE A 399 -27.97 -16.14 -20.69
C ILE A 399 -27.95 -15.33 -19.39
N ILE A 400 -28.47 -15.87 -18.31
CA ILE A 400 -28.33 -15.28 -16.96
C ILE A 400 -27.46 -16.24 -16.15
N LEU A 401 -26.31 -15.76 -15.71
CA LEU A 401 -25.47 -16.45 -14.74
C LEU A 401 -25.72 -15.89 -13.35
N ARG A 402 -25.85 -16.80 -12.38
CA ARG A 402 -25.85 -16.45 -10.95
C ARG A 402 -24.55 -16.92 -10.32
N LEU A 403 -23.85 -16.00 -9.66
CA LEU A 403 -22.56 -16.16 -9.01
C LEU A 403 -22.74 -15.91 -7.51
N PRO A 404 -23.14 -16.93 -6.71
CA PRO A 404 -23.48 -16.72 -5.30
C PRO A 404 -22.36 -16.00 -4.53
N MET A 405 -22.69 -14.91 -3.85
CA MET A 405 -21.76 -14.10 -3.06
C MET A 405 -22.11 -14.18 -1.58
N THR A 406 -21.08 -14.24 -0.74
CA THR A 406 -21.19 -14.08 0.71
C THR A 406 -20.01 -13.27 1.22
N VAL A 407 -20.09 -12.81 2.46
CA VAL A 407 -18.92 -12.25 3.14
C VAL A 407 -17.95 -13.37 3.52
N THR A 408 -16.68 -13.14 3.26
CA THR A 408 -15.58 -14.03 3.64
C THR A 408 -14.46 -13.21 4.26
N PHE A 409 -13.53 -13.88 4.95
CA PHE A 409 -12.34 -13.24 5.48
C PHE A 409 -11.08 -13.93 4.96
N SER A 410 -9.95 -13.25 5.09
CA SER A 410 -8.62 -13.81 4.94
C SER A 410 -7.73 -13.25 6.02
N SER A 411 -7.12 -14.14 6.81
CA SER A 411 -6.13 -13.74 7.81
C SER A 411 -4.75 -13.59 7.18
N LEU A 412 -3.89 -12.79 7.81
CA LEU A 412 -2.47 -12.74 7.45
C LEU A 412 -1.77 -14.03 7.90
N PRO A 413 -0.85 -14.61 7.10
CA PRO A 413 -0.24 -15.90 7.42
C PRO A 413 0.50 -15.95 8.76
N ASP A 414 1.13 -14.83 9.16
CA ASP A 414 1.87 -14.65 10.41
C ASP A 414 1.01 -14.13 11.58
N ALA A 415 -0.24 -13.76 11.33
CA ALA A 415 -1.16 -13.23 12.32
C ALA A 415 -2.60 -13.71 12.09
N PRO A 416 -2.98 -14.90 12.62
CA PRO A 416 -4.27 -15.54 12.32
C PRO A 416 -5.49 -14.73 12.77
N HIS A 417 -5.34 -13.86 13.78
CA HIS A 417 -6.41 -12.97 14.28
C HIS A 417 -6.41 -11.60 13.61
N VAL A 418 -5.52 -11.35 12.63
CA VAL A 418 -5.57 -10.14 11.81
C VAL A 418 -6.24 -10.49 10.49
N ALA A 419 -7.49 -10.06 10.33
CA ALA A 419 -8.35 -10.45 9.23
C ALA A 419 -8.77 -9.25 8.37
N GLY A 420 -8.74 -9.43 7.05
CA GLY A 420 -9.43 -8.56 6.10
C GLY A 420 -10.72 -9.23 5.60
N PHE A 421 -11.71 -8.43 5.25
CA PHE A 421 -13.02 -8.91 4.79
C PHE A 421 -13.23 -8.70 3.28
N ARG A 422 -13.99 -9.60 2.65
CA ARG A 422 -14.43 -9.52 1.25
C ARG A 422 -15.91 -9.83 1.13
N TYR A 423 -16.55 -9.29 0.10
CA TYR A 423 -17.86 -9.74 -0.38
C TYR A 423 -17.72 -10.18 -1.84
N GLY A 424 -17.77 -11.49 -2.08
CA GLY A 424 -17.31 -12.07 -3.35
C GLY A 424 -15.85 -11.67 -3.66
N PRO A 425 -15.53 -11.06 -4.83
CA PRO A 425 -14.17 -10.62 -5.14
C PRO A 425 -13.80 -9.26 -4.53
N PHE A 426 -14.76 -8.53 -3.93
CA PHE A 426 -14.54 -7.15 -3.53
C PHE A 426 -14.02 -7.08 -2.11
N VAL A 427 -12.79 -6.56 -1.96
CA VAL A 427 -12.25 -6.18 -0.65
C VAL A 427 -13.13 -5.13 -0.01
N LEU A 428 -13.45 -5.33 1.26
CA LEU A 428 -14.16 -4.37 2.08
C LEU A 428 -13.17 -3.58 2.94
N SER A 429 -13.47 -2.31 3.18
CA SER A 429 -12.75 -1.48 4.14
C SER A 429 -13.74 -0.59 4.90
N ALA A 430 -13.45 -0.27 6.16
CA ALA A 430 -14.26 0.67 6.92
C ALA A 430 -13.66 2.08 6.90
N ALA A 431 -14.52 3.08 6.75
CA ALA A 431 -14.18 4.49 6.88
C ALA A 431 -13.69 4.82 8.30
N LEU A 432 -12.63 5.63 8.39
CA LEU A 432 -12.05 6.10 9.65
C LEU A 432 -12.06 7.63 9.78
N GLY A 433 -12.71 8.34 8.84
CA GLY A 433 -12.78 9.79 8.82
C GLY A 433 -11.60 10.46 8.10
N SER A 434 -11.55 11.79 8.17
CA SER A 434 -10.56 12.62 7.45
C SER A 434 -9.62 13.39 8.37
N ASP A 435 -9.59 13.04 9.66
CA ASP A 435 -8.76 13.70 10.66
C ASP A 435 -7.26 13.53 10.32
N ASP A 436 -6.49 14.60 10.55
CA ASP A 436 -5.04 14.69 10.31
C ASP A 436 -4.57 14.17 8.94
N MET A 437 -5.36 14.38 7.88
CA MET A 437 -4.95 14.11 6.50
C MET A 437 -4.14 15.29 5.93
N GLU A 438 -2.90 15.43 6.40
CA GLU A 438 -1.93 16.39 5.85
C GLU A 438 -1.02 15.75 4.81
N LEU A 439 -0.97 16.36 3.61
CA LEU A 439 -0.05 15.96 2.56
C LEU A 439 1.34 16.57 2.80
N SER A 440 2.39 15.76 2.67
CA SER A 440 3.76 16.25 2.49
C SER A 440 4.38 15.59 1.27
N SER A 441 5.31 16.30 0.66
CA SER A 441 6.18 15.79 -0.38
C SER A 441 7.51 15.33 0.23
N THR A 442 8.06 14.20 -0.21
CA THR A 442 9.44 13.79 0.06
C THR A 442 10.23 13.67 -1.24
N GLY A 443 11.56 13.80 -1.14
CA GLY A 443 12.50 13.65 -2.23
C GLY A 443 12.10 14.46 -3.46
N VAL A 444 11.73 13.76 -4.53
CA VAL A 444 11.45 14.31 -5.85
C VAL A 444 9.95 14.59 -6.07
N MET A 445 9.33 15.21 -5.07
CA MET A 445 7.90 15.56 -5.03
C MET A 445 6.93 14.38 -4.89
N VAL A 446 7.34 13.29 -4.22
CA VAL A 446 6.44 12.16 -3.93
C VAL A 446 5.56 12.50 -2.74
N SER A 447 4.24 12.42 -2.92
CA SER A 447 3.31 12.66 -1.81
C SER A 447 3.27 11.45 -0.87
N VAL A 448 3.54 11.65 0.42
CA VAL A 448 3.48 10.61 1.45
C VAL A 448 2.63 11.06 2.63
N PRO A 449 1.98 10.13 3.35
CA PRO A 449 1.36 10.43 4.63
C PRO A 449 2.41 10.96 5.63
N THR A 450 2.13 12.09 6.27
CA THR A 450 3.08 12.82 7.14
C THR A 450 3.14 12.31 8.57
N ARG A 451 2.04 11.74 9.06
CA ARG A 451 1.86 11.43 10.47
C ARG A 451 1.33 10.02 10.65
N SER A 452 1.96 9.30 11.57
CA SER A 452 1.32 8.16 12.22
C SER A 452 0.19 8.71 13.09
N MET A 453 -1.03 8.27 12.84
CA MET A 453 -2.20 8.63 13.62
C MET A 453 -2.58 7.47 14.53
N LEU A 454 -3.06 7.77 15.73
CA LEU A 454 -3.63 6.75 16.60
C LEU A 454 -4.97 6.30 16.01
N VAL A 455 -4.93 5.19 15.30
CA VAL A 455 -6.13 4.52 14.80
C VAL A 455 -6.36 3.29 15.65
N LYS A 456 -7.60 3.10 16.11
CA LYS A 456 -8.01 1.81 16.64
C LYS A 456 -8.05 0.81 15.47
N ASP A 457 -7.08 -0.09 15.44
CA ASP A 457 -6.85 -1.10 14.40
C ASP A 457 -7.31 -2.51 14.81
N PHE A 458 -8.02 -2.60 15.93
CA PHE A 458 -8.60 -3.83 16.45
C PHE A 458 -10.11 -3.72 16.61
N ILE A 459 -10.78 -4.87 16.64
CA ILE A 459 -12.21 -5.04 16.91
C ILE A 459 -12.30 -6.03 18.06
N THR A 460 -13.01 -5.65 19.12
CA THR A 460 -13.23 -6.54 20.27
C THR A 460 -14.54 -7.28 20.09
N VAL A 461 -14.48 -8.62 20.11
CA VAL A 461 -15.66 -9.49 20.03
C VAL A 461 -16.27 -9.69 21.42
N ILE A 462 -17.60 -9.66 21.51
CA ILE A 462 -18.33 -9.70 22.78
C ILE A 462 -18.89 -11.10 23.02
N GLY A 463 -18.56 -11.70 24.17
CA GLY A 463 -19.15 -12.97 24.62
C GLY A 463 -18.73 -14.23 23.84
N MET A 464 -17.73 -14.15 22.95
CA MET A 464 -17.19 -15.28 22.18
C MET A 464 -15.71 -15.10 21.82
N SER A 465 -15.06 -16.15 21.33
CA SER A 465 -13.67 -16.04 20.84
C SER A 465 -13.60 -15.49 19.41
N PRO A 466 -12.45 -14.92 19.00
CA PRO A 466 -12.22 -14.47 17.62
C PRO A 466 -12.50 -15.56 16.57
N GLU A 467 -12.14 -16.81 16.86
CA GLU A 467 -12.35 -17.94 15.94
C GLU A 467 -13.84 -18.28 15.79
N GLN A 468 -14.61 -18.19 16.89
CA GLN A 468 -16.05 -18.41 16.85
C GLN A 468 -16.75 -17.33 16.02
N TRP A 469 -16.37 -16.07 16.22
CA TRP A 469 -16.91 -14.92 15.49
C TRP A 469 -16.58 -14.99 13.99
N LEU A 470 -15.32 -15.29 13.64
CA LEU A 470 -14.89 -15.43 12.24
C LEU A 470 -15.52 -16.64 11.54
N ALA A 471 -15.75 -17.75 12.25
CA ALA A 471 -16.35 -18.95 11.67
C ALA A 471 -17.79 -18.75 11.17
N ASP A 472 -18.54 -17.82 11.78
CA ASP A 472 -19.90 -17.42 11.35
C ASP A 472 -19.97 -15.95 10.90
N LEU A 473 -18.93 -15.49 10.19
CA LEU A 473 -18.84 -14.12 9.69
C LEU A 473 -20.13 -13.61 8.98
N PRO A 474 -20.87 -14.41 8.18
CA PRO A 474 -22.11 -13.92 7.56
C PRO A 474 -23.21 -13.48 8.54
N SER A 475 -23.24 -14.02 9.76
CA SER A 475 -24.13 -13.59 10.83
C SER A 475 -23.63 -12.33 11.55
N HIS A 476 -22.32 -12.06 11.48
CA HIS A 476 -21.67 -10.99 12.22
C HIS A 476 -21.25 -9.76 11.39
N LEU A 477 -21.07 -9.90 10.08
CA LEU A 477 -20.83 -8.80 9.14
C LEU A 477 -22.02 -8.71 8.19
N MET A 478 -23.09 -8.09 8.68
CA MET A 478 -24.37 -8.11 8.00
C MET A 478 -24.50 -7.00 6.97
N ARG A 479 -25.01 -7.35 5.79
CA ARG A 479 -25.38 -6.37 4.76
C ARG A 479 -26.52 -5.47 5.23
N ASP A 480 -26.35 -4.18 5.02
CA ASP A 480 -27.38 -3.16 5.28
C ASP A 480 -28.63 -3.41 4.41
N ARG A 481 -29.81 -3.16 5.00
CA ARG A 481 -31.12 -3.36 4.37
C ARG A 481 -31.60 -2.14 3.60
N ASP A 482 -30.95 -0.99 3.75
CA ASP A 482 -31.33 0.28 3.12
C ASP A 482 -30.95 0.37 1.62
N GLY A 483 -30.61 -0.77 0.99
CA GLY A 483 -30.33 -0.88 -0.45
C GLY A 483 -28.94 -0.42 -0.88
N LYS A 484 -28.16 0.20 0.02
CA LYS A 484 -26.74 0.50 -0.21
C LYS A 484 -25.90 -0.74 0.02
N LEU A 485 -24.85 -0.92 -0.79
CA LEU A 485 -23.87 -1.98 -0.56
C LEU A 485 -22.91 -1.56 0.55
N ALA A 486 -23.34 -1.81 1.78
CA ALA A 486 -22.62 -1.55 3.02
C ALA A 486 -22.85 -2.71 3.99
N PHE A 487 -21.91 -2.90 4.91
CA PHE A 487 -21.95 -3.96 5.91
C PHE A 487 -21.64 -3.39 7.30
N THR A 488 -22.32 -3.88 8.32
CA THR A 488 -22.16 -3.45 9.72
C THR A 488 -21.84 -4.66 10.59
N LEU A 489 -21.11 -4.42 11.67
CA LEU A 489 -20.72 -5.46 12.61
C LEU A 489 -21.88 -5.82 13.56
N LYS A 490 -21.81 -7.03 14.10
CA LYS A 490 -22.62 -7.52 15.21
C LYS A 490 -21.77 -8.25 16.23
N ASP A 491 -22.16 -8.09 17.48
CA ASP A 491 -21.51 -8.72 18.64
C ASP A 491 -20.06 -8.24 18.83
N THR A 492 -19.83 -6.96 18.55
CA THR A 492 -18.55 -6.28 18.70
C THR A 492 -18.71 -4.93 19.39
N ASP A 493 -17.60 -4.36 19.84
CA ASP A 493 -17.54 -2.99 20.37
C ASP A 493 -17.67 -1.90 19.28
N GLU A 494 -17.82 -2.29 18.02
CA GLU A 494 -17.86 -1.41 16.85
C GLU A 494 -19.18 -1.48 16.05
N ASP A 495 -20.19 -2.19 16.57
CA ASP A 495 -21.49 -2.45 15.95
C ASP A 495 -22.21 -1.21 15.41
N SER A 496 -22.01 -0.06 16.06
CA SER A 496 -22.70 1.20 15.73
C SER A 496 -21.83 2.23 15.03
N ARG A 497 -20.54 1.94 14.79
CA ARG A 497 -19.56 2.92 14.26
C ARG A 497 -18.96 2.48 12.93
N LEU A 498 -18.44 1.26 12.84
CA LEU A 498 -17.76 0.82 11.63
C LEU A 498 -18.75 0.36 10.57
N VAL A 499 -18.65 1.00 9.40
CA VAL A 499 -19.39 0.64 8.20
C VAL A 499 -18.40 0.24 7.12
N PHE A 500 -18.54 -0.99 6.64
CA PHE A 500 -17.68 -1.58 5.62
C PHE A 500 -18.30 -1.43 4.23
N THR A 501 -17.54 -0.90 3.28
CA THR A 501 -17.93 -0.75 1.88
C THR A 501 -16.85 -1.32 0.96
N PRO A 502 -17.15 -1.60 -0.33
CA PRO A 502 -16.11 -1.96 -1.28
C PRO A 502 -14.98 -0.94 -1.31
N HIS A 503 -13.75 -1.40 -1.10
CA HIS A 503 -12.58 -0.55 -0.87
C HIS A 503 -12.32 0.44 -2.02
N TYR A 504 -12.59 0.02 -3.26
CA TYR A 504 -12.44 0.88 -4.45
C TYR A 504 -13.31 2.14 -4.43
N ARG A 505 -14.30 2.24 -3.53
CA ARG A 505 -15.16 3.42 -3.35
C ARG A 505 -14.65 4.40 -2.29
N GLN A 506 -13.68 4.00 -1.47
CA GLN A 506 -13.13 4.84 -0.40
C GLN A 506 -12.08 5.78 -0.97
N HIS A 507 -12.33 7.08 -0.90
CA HIS A 507 -11.42 8.11 -1.41
C HIS A 507 -11.40 9.32 -0.48
N ARG A 508 -10.24 9.98 -0.35
CA ARG A 508 -10.06 11.22 0.44
C ARG A 508 -10.43 11.08 1.93
N GLU A 509 -10.35 9.87 2.45
CA GLU A 509 -10.56 9.53 3.84
C GLU A 509 -9.57 8.43 4.25
N ARG A 510 -9.36 8.27 5.56
CA ARG A 510 -8.63 7.13 6.11
C ARG A 510 -9.53 5.90 6.12
N TYR A 511 -8.94 4.73 6.02
CA TYR A 511 -9.68 3.47 5.97
C TYR A 511 -8.92 2.34 6.67
N GLY A 512 -9.66 1.34 7.15
CA GLY A 512 -9.12 0.09 7.68
C GLY A 512 -9.52 -1.11 6.82
N ILE A 513 -8.53 -1.88 6.33
CA ILE A 513 -8.73 -3.12 5.57
C ILE A 513 -8.56 -4.33 6.48
N TYR A 514 -7.42 -4.40 7.18
CA TYR A 514 -7.09 -5.48 8.10
C TYR A 514 -7.35 -5.04 9.53
N TRP A 515 -8.05 -5.89 10.27
CA TRP A 515 -8.46 -5.65 11.64
C TRP A 515 -7.98 -6.79 12.51
N ARG A 516 -7.40 -6.44 13.66
CA ARG A 516 -7.05 -7.41 14.68
C ARG A 516 -8.30 -7.74 15.48
N ILE A 517 -8.76 -8.99 15.43
CA ILE A 517 -9.94 -9.46 16.14
C ILE A 517 -9.51 -9.95 17.52
N VAL A 518 -10.05 -9.33 18.57
CA VAL A 518 -9.53 -9.46 19.94
C VAL A 518 -10.65 -9.90 20.87
N GLU A 519 -10.36 -10.85 21.76
CA GLU A 519 -11.29 -11.30 22.79
C GLU A 519 -11.33 -10.30 23.97
N GLU A 520 -12.50 -10.12 24.58
CA GLU A 520 -12.67 -9.40 25.84
C GLU A 520 -11.69 -9.90 26.93
N ASP A 521 -11.20 -8.97 27.75
CA ASP A 521 -10.26 -9.21 28.86
C ASP A 521 -8.93 -9.90 28.49
N SER A 522 -8.69 -10.21 27.20
CA SER A 522 -7.48 -10.89 26.75
C SER A 522 -6.22 -10.06 27.01
N LEU A 523 -5.07 -10.74 27.15
CA LEU A 523 -3.79 -10.05 27.28
C LEU A 523 -3.45 -9.19 26.05
N GLU A 524 -3.98 -9.54 24.88
CA GLU A 524 -3.82 -8.75 23.66
C GLU A 524 -4.62 -7.44 23.75
N LEU A 525 -5.88 -7.48 24.19
CA LEU A 525 -6.67 -6.26 24.44
C LEU A 525 -6.00 -5.34 25.46
N GLN A 526 -5.50 -5.92 26.56
CA GLN A 526 -4.80 -5.17 27.60
C GLN A 526 -3.54 -4.48 27.05
N LYS A 527 -2.80 -5.11 26.13
CA LYS A 527 -1.67 -4.47 25.43
C LYS A 527 -2.13 -3.32 24.54
N HIS A 528 -3.23 -3.47 23.81
CA HIS A 528 -3.77 -2.38 22.99
C HIS A 528 -4.20 -1.18 23.82
N ILE A 529 -4.90 -1.42 24.92
CA ILE A 529 -5.32 -0.37 25.86
C ILE A 529 -4.08 0.33 26.42
N LEU A 530 -3.09 -0.42 26.89
CA LEU A 530 -1.84 0.14 27.43
C LEU A 530 -1.12 0.99 26.38
N ASN A 531 -0.89 0.46 25.17
CA ASN A 531 -0.24 1.17 24.08
C ASN A 531 -1.01 2.45 23.68
N ALA A 532 -2.35 2.40 23.67
CA ALA A 532 -3.18 3.56 23.39
C ALA A 532 -3.04 4.63 24.49
N LYS A 533 -2.99 4.21 25.76
CA LYS A 533 -2.77 5.11 26.90
C LYS A 533 -1.36 5.71 26.90
N GLU A 534 -0.33 4.95 26.53
CA GLU A 534 1.07 5.41 26.33
C GLU A 534 1.22 6.43 25.21
N ARG A 535 0.60 6.18 24.06
CA ARG A 535 0.60 7.14 22.96
C ARG A 535 -0.19 8.40 23.32
N GLY A 536 -1.40 8.24 23.88
CA GLY A 536 -2.24 9.37 24.27
C GLY A 536 -1.61 10.24 25.37
N ARG A 537 -0.87 9.68 26.32
CA ARG A 537 -0.14 10.48 27.33
C ARG A 537 0.97 11.29 26.69
N THR A 538 1.70 10.71 25.74
CA THR A 538 2.77 11.40 25.02
C THR A 538 2.20 12.57 24.23
N GLU A 539 1.10 12.35 23.52
CA GLU A 539 0.41 13.39 22.76
C GLU A 539 -0.09 14.53 23.65
N ARG A 540 -0.85 14.24 24.71
CA ARG A 540 -1.36 15.26 25.65
C ARG A 540 -0.25 16.05 26.34
N ALA A 541 0.87 15.38 26.62
CA ALA A 541 2.01 16.02 27.26
C ALA A 541 2.83 16.86 26.28
N THR A 542 2.76 16.61 24.96
CA THR A 542 3.58 17.29 23.95
C THR A 542 3.19 18.77 23.84
N ILE A 543 4.21 19.64 23.95
CA ILE A 543 4.12 21.08 23.73
C ILE A 543 4.55 21.41 22.30
N ASP A 544 5.66 20.81 21.87
CA ASP A 544 6.20 20.93 20.52
C ASP A 544 6.86 19.61 20.10
N SER A 545 6.90 19.36 18.79
CA SER A 545 7.51 18.14 18.24
C SER A 545 8.15 18.37 16.89
N LEU A 546 9.33 17.78 16.72
CA LEU A 546 10.11 17.83 15.50
C LEU A 546 10.48 16.42 15.03
N PRO A 547 9.95 15.96 13.88
CA PRO A 547 10.47 14.78 13.19
C PRO A 547 11.89 15.08 12.67
N VAL A 548 12.89 14.45 13.29
CA VAL A 548 14.31 14.69 12.99
C VAL A 548 14.67 14.11 11.62
N GLY A 549 15.49 14.84 10.86
CA GLY A 549 15.90 14.44 9.51
C GLY A 549 14.86 14.67 8.42
N ASN A 550 13.72 15.31 8.75
CA ASN A 550 12.76 15.78 7.76
C ASN A 550 13.02 17.26 7.42
N ASP A 551 13.56 17.51 6.24
CA ASP A 551 14.01 18.83 5.79
C ASP A 551 12.96 19.93 5.97
N GLN A 552 11.68 19.66 5.70
CA GLN A 552 10.64 20.69 5.80
C GLN A 552 10.36 21.09 7.26
N TYR A 553 10.28 20.12 8.17
CA TYR A 553 10.01 20.38 9.59
C TYR A 553 11.23 20.97 10.30
N GLU A 554 12.43 20.51 9.96
CA GLU A 554 13.67 21.06 10.49
C GLU A 554 13.85 22.52 10.08
N LEU A 555 13.46 22.89 8.85
CA LEU A 555 13.44 24.29 8.42
C LEU A 555 12.43 25.14 9.21
N GLN A 556 11.24 24.62 9.50
CA GLN A 556 10.25 25.32 10.34
C GLN A 556 10.76 25.55 11.77
N HIS A 557 11.59 24.64 12.28
CA HIS A 557 12.24 24.76 13.59
C HIS A 557 13.62 25.44 13.51
N GLY A 558 13.92 26.15 12.41
CA GLY A 558 15.12 26.98 12.28
C GLY A 558 16.43 26.20 12.42
N VAL A 559 16.50 25.01 11.81
CA VAL A 559 17.68 24.14 11.86
C VAL A 559 18.97 24.91 11.50
N ARG A 560 19.97 24.76 12.36
CA ARG A 560 21.33 25.27 12.17
C ARG A 560 22.32 24.17 12.51
N GLY A 561 23.50 24.14 11.90
CA GLY A 561 24.52 23.16 12.24
C GLY A 561 25.79 23.26 11.43
N GLU A 562 26.80 22.52 11.87
CA GLU A 562 28.11 22.38 11.24
C GLU A 562 28.54 20.92 11.33
N ALA A 563 29.09 20.38 10.24
CA ALA A 563 29.46 18.96 10.14
C ALA A 563 28.33 18.03 10.62
N THR A 564 27.17 18.15 9.97
CA THR A 564 25.96 17.36 10.27
C THR A 564 25.41 16.73 9.00
N SER A 565 24.84 15.53 9.14
CA SER A 565 24.20 14.78 8.06
C SER A 565 22.84 14.25 8.52
N VAL A 566 22.00 13.91 7.55
CA VAL A 566 20.71 13.23 7.77
C VAL A 566 20.74 11.86 7.11
N GLY A 567 19.91 10.96 7.60
CA GLY A 567 19.74 9.65 7.00
C GLY A 567 18.66 8.85 7.70
N THR A 568 18.59 7.57 7.33
CA THR A 568 17.63 6.63 7.92
C THR A 568 18.40 5.40 8.35
N TRP A 569 18.06 4.86 9.53
CA TRP A 569 18.64 3.64 10.07
C TRP A 569 17.54 2.83 10.75
N ASP A 570 17.40 1.56 10.36
CA ASP A 570 16.38 0.63 10.89
C ASP A 570 14.96 1.24 10.84
N GLY A 571 14.64 1.89 9.72
CA GLY A 571 13.36 2.58 9.50
C GLY A 571 13.18 3.92 10.24
N SER A 572 14.14 4.33 11.09
CA SER A 572 14.08 5.61 11.82
C SER A 572 14.96 6.67 11.17
N ASN A 573 14.38 7.82 10.87
CA ASN A 573 15.15 8.99 10.43
C ASN A 573 16.02 9.53 11.57
N PHE A 574 17.16 10.10 11.20
CA PHE A 574 18.09 10.69 12.15
C PHE A 574 18.74 11.95 11.60
N ARG A 575 19.20 12.78 12.54
CA ARG A 575 20.20 13.81 12.28
C ARG A 575 21.43 13.49 13.13
N ARG A 576 22.56 13.42 12.44
CA ARG A 576 23.86 13.12 13.02
C ARG A 576 24.71 14.39 13.05
N ALA A 577 25.40 14.61 14.16
CA ALA A 577 26.57 15.47 14.20
C ALA A 577 27.79 14.56 14.02
N GLU A 578 28.61 14.86 13.01
CA GLU A 578 29.91 14.22 12.84
C GLU A 578 30.85 14.61 13.99
N SER A 579 32.01 13.96 14.12
CA SER A 579 33.00 14.31 15.14
C SER A 579 33.40 15.79 15.04
N GLY A 580 33.25 16.53 16.15
CA GLY A 580 33.46 17.98 16.24
C GLY A 580 32.27 18.84 15.77
N GLY A 581 31.23 18.21 15.20
CA GLY A 581 30.05 18.86 14.66
C GLY A 581 28.94 19.14 15.68
N TRP A 582 27.91 19.85 15.23
CA TRP A 582 26.71 20.15 16.01
C TRP A 582 25.52 20.50 15.12
N PHE A 583 24.32 20.42 15.69
CA PHE A 583 23.11 20.99 15.11
C PHE A 583 22.17 21.50 16.19
N SER A 584 21.23 22.37 15.84
CA SER A 584 20.25 22.95 16.78
C SER A 584 18.91 23.23 16.14
N TYR A 585 17.88 23.27 16.97
CA TYR A 585 16.50 23.62 16.59
C TYR A 585 15.90 24.59 17.61
N ARG A 586 14.95 25.40 17.16
CA ARG A 586 14.15 26.27 18.02
C ARG A 586 12.85 25.54 18.39
N MET A 587 12.71 25.13 19.65
CA MET A 587 11.58 24.34 20.16
C MET A 587 10.70 25.19 21.07
N ALA A 588 9.37 25.12 20.91
CA ALA A 588 8.42 25.83 21.76
C ALA A 588 8.37 25.23 23.18
N VAL A 589 8.10 26.09 24.18
CA VAL A 589 8.02 25.73 25.60
C VAL A 589 6.90 26.52 26.28
N ILE A 590 6.40 26.02 27.41
CA ILE A 590 5.43 26.73 28.26
C ILE A 590 6.18 27.56 29.31
N PRO A 591 5.99 28.89 29.36
CA PRO A 591 6.58 29.77 30.35
C PRO A 591 6.23 29.42 31.81
N GLY A 592 7.12 29.76 32.74
CA GLY A 592 6.84 29.76 34.19
C GLY A 592 6.65 28.38 34.84
N ARG A 593 7.00 27.28 34.15
CA ARG A 593 6.96 25.92 34.72
C ARG A 593 8.07 25.05 34.12
N ASP A 594 8.36 23.94 34.79
CA ASP A 594 9.27 22.94 34.25
C ASP A 594 8.65 22.29 33.00
N ASN A 595 9.47 22.15 31.97
CA ASN A 595 9.17 21.40 30.76
C ASN A 595 10.16 20.22 30.69
N LEU A 596 9.89 19.23 29.86
CA LEU A 596 10.75 18.10 29.58
C LEU A 596 11.18 18.12 28.12
N LEU A 597 12.45 17.86 27.83
CA LEU A 597 12.96 17.59 26.50
C LEU A 597 13.06 16.07 26.32
N SER A 598 12.26 15.49 25.43
CA SER A 598 12.31 14.08 25.08
C SER A 598 13.17 13.85 23.84
N VAL A 599 14.21 13.02 23.98
CA VAL A 599 15.19 12.73 22.93
C VAL A 599 15.37 11.22 22.78
N THR A 600 15.29 10.74 21.53
CA THR A 600 15.49 9.33 21.20
C THR A 600 16.88 9.07 20.61
N TYR A 601 17.56 8.08 21.15
CA TYR A 601 18.90 7.64 20.75
C TYR A 601 18.88 6.21 20.23
N PHE A 602 19.83 5.87 19.36
CA PHE A 602 20.07 4.49 18.95
C PHE A 602 21.11 3.83 19.87
N ALA A 603 20.79 2.68 20.45
CA ALA A 603 21.64 1.97 21.39
C ALA A 603 22.97 1.48 20.77
N GLY A 604 23.05 1.36 19.44
CA GLY A 604 24.32 1.09 18.76
C GLY A 604 25.37 2.19 18.92
N ASN A 605 24.95 3.41 19.32
CA ASN A 605 25.85 4.52 19.67
C ASN A 605 26.27 4.48 21.16
N SER A 606 26.04 3.37 21.87
CA SER A 606 26.43 3.19 23.28
C SER A 606 27.92 3.52 23.50
N GLY A 607 28.19 4.31 24.54
CA GLY A 607 29.52 4.80 24.88
C GLY A 607 29.95 6.10 24.17
N ARG A 608 29.18 6.60 23.20
CA ARG A 608 29.39 7.93 22.60
C ARG A 608 28.65 8.99 23.43
N THR A 609 29.24 10.19 23.51
CA THR A 609 28.68 11.30 24.31
C THR A 609 27.98 12.32 23.41
N PHE A 610 26.85 12.86 23.87
CA PHE A 610 26.15 13.96 23.22
C PHE A 610 25.85 15.07 24.22
N GLU A 611 26.43 16.24 24.00
CA GLU A 611 26.16 17.40 24.82
C GLU A 611 24.90 18.10 24.32
N ILE A 612 23.99 18.41 25.24
CA ILE A 612 22.72 19.05 24.97
C ILE A 612 22.71 20.40 25.67
N TYR A 613 22.39 21.44 24.91
CA TYR A 613 22.33 22.81 25.39
C TYR A 613 20.93 23.39 25.14
N ALA A 614 20.49 24.30 26.00
CA ALA A 614 19.32 25.13 25.82
C ALA A 614 19.73 26.61 25.96
N ASP A 615 19.58 27.41 24.90
CA ASP A 615 20.07 28.79 24.83
C ASP A 615 21.53 28.95 25.33
N ASP A 616 22.41 28.07 24.84
CA ASP A 616 23.84 27.97 25.19
C ASP A 616 24.16 27.49 26.63
N GLU A 617 23.17 27.22 27.48
CA GLU A 617 23.37 26.57 28.78
C GLU A 617 23.41 25.04 28.62
N LEU A 618 24.46 24.39 29.12
CA LEU A 618 24.59 22.93 29.08
C LEU A 618 23.58 22.29 30.05
N ILE A 619 22.62 21.54 29.51
CA ILE A 619 21.58 20.86 30.31
C ILE A 619 21.90 19.39 30.56
N ALA A 620 22.64 18.75 29.65
CA ALA A 620 23.04 17.36 29.81
C ALA A 620 24.30 17.05 28.99
N SER A 621 25.09 16.10 29.48
CA SER A 621 26.15 15.42 28.72
C SER A 621 25.79 13.94 28.71
N GLU A 622 24.96 13.53 27.75
CA GLU A 622 24.40 12.18 27.71
C GLU A 622 25.44 11.22 27.16
N LYS A 623 25.73 10.17 27.92
CA LYS A 623 26.54 9.05 27.47
C LYS A 623 25.71 7.78 27.61
N LEU A 624 25.07 7.39 26.51
CA LEU A 624 24.15 6.25 26.51
C LEU A 624 24.90 4.97 26.91
N GLN A 625 24.35 4.28 27.90
CA GLN A 625 24.77 2.95 28.34
C GLN A 625 23.58 2.01 28.09
N ALA A 626 23.63 1.29 26.98
CA ALA A 626 22.60 0.32 26.61
C ALA A 626 23.23 -1.06 26.42
N GLU A 627 22.59 -2.09 26.97
CA GLU A 627 23.00 -3.49 26.85
C GLU A 627 22.60 -4.08 25.49
N ASP A 628 21.39 -3.75 25.02
CA ASP A 628 20.90 -4.15 23.69
C ASP A 628 21.27 -3.11 22.63
N ARG A 629 22.29 -3.44 21.82
CA ARG A 629 22.86 -2.55 20.80
C ARG A 629 21.97 -2.31 19.56
N ARG A 630 20.81 -2.95 19.44
CA ARG A 630 19.91 -2.77 18.28
C ARG A 630 18.57 -2.09 18.64
N SER A 631 18.45 -1.54 19.84
CA SER A 631 17.23 -0.86 20.31
C SER A 631 17.31 0.67 20.18
N PHE A 632 16.15 1.34 20.24
CA PHE A 632 16.06 2.79 20.43
C PHE A 632 15.70 3.09 21.89
N VAL A 633 16.33 4.11 22.46
CA VAL A 633 16.15 4.51 23.87
C VAL A 633 15.73 5.97 23.94
N GLU A 634 14.56 6.23 24.51
CA GLU A 634 14.09 7.59 24.80
C GLU A 634 14.60 8.05 26.18
N LYS A 635 15.04 9.31 26.26
CA LYS A 635 15.50 9.97 27.49
C LYS A 635 14.80 11.31 27.64
N HIS A 636 14.46 11.67 28.88
CA HIS A 636 13.86 12.97 29.20
C HIS A 636 14.83 13.83 30.01
N TYR A 637 14.97 15.10 29.64
CA TYR A 637 15.80 16.08 30.33
C TYR A 637 14.94 17.25 30.80
N VAL A 638 15.15 17.71 32.03
CA VAL A 638 14.37 18.81 32.60
C VAL A 638 14.84 20.15 32.02
N LEU A 639 13.92 20.88 31.41
CA LEU A 639 14.05 22.29 31.07
C LEU A 639 13.40 23.09 32.20
N SER A 640 14.20 23.59 33.14
CA SER A 640 13.66 24.19 34.37
C SER A 640 12.88 25.48 34.11
N ALA A 641 11.88 25.75 34.95
CA ALA A 641 11.11 26.99 34.92
C ALA A 641 11.99 28.25 34.98
N GLY A 642 13.11 28.18 35.71
CA GLY A 642 14.07 29.29 35.82
C GLY A 642 14.82 29.58 34.51
N MET A 643 15.18 28.55 33.74
CA MET A 643 15.83 28.66 32.44
C MET A 643 14.87 29.20 31.37
N ILE A 644 13.62 28.74 31.41
CA ILE A 644 12.56 29.15 30.49
C ILE A 644 12.14 30.60 30.77
N GLY A 645 11.90 30.95 32.04
CA GLY A 645 11.38 32.25 32.42
C GLY A 645 10.08 32.56 31.68
N ASP A 646 10.05 33.69 30.98
CA ASP A 646 8.90 34.15 30.18
C ASP A 646 8.99 33.75 28.68
N LYS A 647 10.02 32.96 28.30
CA LYS A 647 10.24 32.56 26.90
C LYS A 647 9.21 31.52 26.46
N THR A 648 8.76 31.62 25.21
CA THR A 648 7.86 30.64 24.58
C THR A 648 8.59 29.64 23.67
N ALA A 649 9.91 29.78 23.51
CA ALA A 649 10.76 28.85 22.77
C ALA A 649 12.22 28.94 23.26
N LEU A 650 12.97 27.84 23.11
CA LEU A 650 14.40 27.73 23.40
C LEU A 650 15.16 27.19 22.17
N ASP A 651 16.40 27.64 21.96
CA ASP A 651 17.31 27.02 21.01
C ASP A 651 17.95 25.78 21.66
N ILE A 652 17.51 24.59 21.24
CA ILE A 652 18.02 23.30 21.70
C ILE A 652 19.13 22.84 20.76
N LYS A 653 20.35 22.72 21.29
CA LYS A 653 21.54 22.37 20.52
C LYS A 653 22.12 21.04 20.99
N PHE A 654 22.54 20.25 20.01
CA PHE A 654 23.20 18.97 20.18
C PHE A 654 24.61 19.02 19.61
N ALA A 655 25.62 18.62 20.39
CA ALA A 655 27.03 18.66 19.98
C ALA A 655 27.75 17.33 20.22
N ALA A 656 28.44 16.86 19.18
CA ALA A 656 29.31 15.68 19.19
C ALA A 656 30.77 16.14 19.24
N ARG A 657 31.40 16.11 20.43
CA ARG A 657 32.77 16.64 20.59
C ARG A 657 33.85 15.72 20.05
N GLU A 658 33.84 14.46 20.46
CA GLU A 658 34.92 13.51 20.17
C GLU A 658 34.52 12.48 19.11
N GLN A 659 33.30 11.95 19.18
CA GLN A 659 32.78 10.92 18.30
C GLN A 659 31.44 11.37 17.73
N ASP A 660 31.15 10.96 16.50
CA ASP A 660 29.88 11.22 15.84
C ASP A 660 28.72 10.63 16.65
N ASN A 661 27.61 11.35 16.73
CA ASN A 661 26.42 10.85 17.40
C ASN A 661 25.17 11.47 16.78
N ALA A 662 24.02 10.82 16.99
CA ALA A 662 22.77 11.16 16.34
C ALA A 662 21.59 11.03 17.29
N ILE A 663 20.55 11.81 17.00
CA ILE A 663 19.21 11.61 17.57
C ILE A 663 18.29 11.12 16.45
N PHE A 664 17.29 10.35 16.85
CA PHE A 664 16.44 9.58 15.94
C PHE A 664 14.96 9.92 16.18
N GLY A 665 14.13 9.68 15.18
CA GLY A 665 12.67 9.77 15.33
C GLY A 665 12.19 11.20 15.60
N ILE A 666 11.49 11.41 16.72
CA ILE A 666 10.82 12.67 17.03
C ILE A 666 11.42 13.27 18.31
N LEU A 667 11.94 14.49 18.18
CA LEU A 667 12.36 15.34 19.30
C LEU A 667 11.13 16.08 19.85
N ARG A 668 10.94 16.14 21.18
CA ARG A 668 9.77 16.83 21.78
C ARG A 668 10.15 17.72 22.95
N THR A 669 9.39 18.80 23.12
CA THR A 669 9.22 19.45 24.42
C THR A 669 7.86 19.07 24.98
N MET A 670 7.80 18.81 26.29
CA MET A 670 6.64 18.19 26.93
C MET A 670 6.38 18.75 28.33
N THR A 671 5.15 18.60 28.83
CA THR A 671 4.82 18.75 30.25
C THR A 671 5.08 17.44 31.00
N ALA A 672 5.15 17.50 32.34
CA ALA A 672 5.18 16.29 33.16
C ALA A 672 3.82 15.57 33.12
N PHE A 673 3.84 14.25 33.19
CA PHE A 673 2.63 13.43 33.21
C PHE A 673 1.83 13.60 34.51
N ASN A 674 0.50 13.47 34.41
CA ASN A 674 -0.41 13.64 35.55
C ASN A 674 -0.34 12.47 36.55
N SER A 675 -0.37 12.77 37.86
CA SER A 675 -0.30 11.79 38.96
C SER A 675 -1.63 11.56 39.70
N ASP A 676 -2.75 12.06 39.17
CA ASP A 676 -4.09 11.85 39.73
C ASP A 676 -4.55 10.39 39.58
N THR A 677 -5.00 9.82 40.68
CA THR A 677 -5.47 8.42 40.82
C THR A 677 -6.95 8.34 41.22
N GLY A 678 -7.66 9.46 41.15
CA GLY A 678 -9.08 9.57 41.48
C GLY A 678 -10.00 8.98 40.41
N ILE A 679 -11.21 8.63 40.84
CA ILE A 679 -12.32 8.21 39.97
C ILE A 679 -13.23 9.42 39.79
N ALA A 680 -13.61 9.72 38.54
CA ALA A 680 -14.56 10.78 38.20
C ALA A 680 -16.01 10.31 38.38
N SER A 681 -16.30 9.09 37.95
CA SER A 681 -17.63 8.49 38.07
C SER A 681 -17.57 6.97 38.18
N LEU A 682 -18.49 6.40 38.95
CA LEU A 682 -18.72 4.96 39.04
C LEU A 682 -20.23 4.72 39.14
N SER A 683 -20.79 3.95 38.21
CA SER A 683 -22.22 3.62 38.18
C SER A 683 -22.45 2.13 37.93
N PHE A 684 -23.62 1.65 38.36
CA PHE A 684 -24.03 0.26 38.24
C PHE A 684 -25.46 0.19 37.72
N GLU A 685 -25.67 -0.38 36.54
CA GLU A 685 -26.99 -0.63 36.01
C GLU A 685 -27.59 -1.88 36.66
N GLY A 686 -28.79 -1.74 37.22
CA GLY A 686 -29.48 -2.82 37.93
C GLY A 686 -29.33 -2.86 39.44
N ALA A 687 -28.70 -1.84 40.03
CA ALA A 687 -28.73 -1.54 41.46
C ALA A 687 -29.83 -0.49 41.76
N GLU A 688 -30.29 -0.41 43.02
CA GLU A 688 -31.23 0.64 43.42
C GLU A 688 -30.53 2.02 43.44
N ALA A 689 -31.00 2.95 42.58
CA ALA A 689 -30.53 4.33 42.33
C ALA A 689 -29.11 4.48 41.73
N GLU A 690 -29.07 4.91 40.46
CA GLU A 690 -27.97 4.90 39.48
C GLU A 690 -26.70 5.73 39.77
N HIS A 691 -26.41 6.18 40.99
CA HIS A 691 -25.13 6.83 41.34
C HIS A 691 -24.67 6.39 42.74
N LEU A 692 -23.52 5.72 42.83
CA LEU A 692 -22.94 5.18 44.07
C LEU A 692 -21.74 6.06 44.55
N PRO A 693 -21.42 6.08 45.87
CA PRO A 693 -21.13 7.30 46.66
C PRO A 693 -19.64 7.75 46.73
N ASP A 694 -19.41 8.86 47.46
CA ASP A 694 -18.13 9.48 47.88
C ASP A 694 -16.85 8.78 47.38
N LEU A 695 -16.43 9.17 46.16
CA LEU A 695 -15.28 8.63 45.44
C LEU A 695 -13.93 8.87 46.16
N ALA A 696 -13.93 9.55 47.31
CA ALA A 696 -12.79 9.64 48.20
C ALA A 696 -12.53 8.35 49.00
N GLN A 697 -13.54 7.49 49.20
CA GLN A 697 -13.45 6.28 50.03
C GLN A 697 -12.77 5.12 49.29
N ARG A 698 -12.02 4.30 50.03
CA ARG A 698 -11.37 3.09 49.49
C ARG A 698 -12.29 1.86 49.48
N GLU A 699 -13.43 1.91 50.17
CA GLU A 699 -14.43 0.84 50.17
C GLU A 699 -15.78 1.43 49.74
N ILE A 700 -16.40 0.82 48.73
CA ILE A 700 -17.65 1.28 48.13
C ILE A 700 -18.64 0.11 48.21
N VAL A 701 -19.81 0.33 48.84
CA VAL A 701 -20.83 -0.71 49.01
C VAL A 701 -21.99 -0.44 48.04
N VAL A 702 -22.39 -1.47 47.30
CA VAL A 702 -23.44 -1.43 46.28
C VAL A 702 -24.48 -2.49 46.61
N ASN A 703 -25.78 -2.17 46.55
CA ASN A 703 -26.85 -3.16 46.74
C ASN A 703 -27.50 -3.46 45.39
N ALA A 704 -27.51 -4.74 45.01
CA ALA A 704 -28.12 -5.26 43.79
C ALA A 704 -29.33 -6.13 44.15
N ALA A 705 -30.31 -6.26 43.24
CA ALA A 705 -31.48 -7.11 43.50
C ALA A 705 -31.10 -8.60 43.66
N GLU A 706 -31.73 -9.29 44.62
CA GLU A 706 -31.43 -10.70 44.98
C GLU A 706 -31.51 -11.68 43.80
N ASP A 707 -32.34 -11.40 42.80
CA ASP A 707 -32.62 -12.26 41.65
C ASP A 707 -31.63 -12.10 40.48
N ARG A 708 -30.73 -11.11 40.51
CA ARG A 708 -29.77 -10.87 39.43
C ARG A 708 -28.57 -11.82 39.48
N ALA A 709 -28.20 -12.34 38.31
CA ALA A 709 -26.99 -13.14 38.11
C ALA A 709 -25.72 -12.29 37.85
N ALA A 710 -25.91 -11.07 37.32
CA ALA A 710 -24.85 -10.12 37.03
C ALA A 710 -25.39 -8.67 37.07
N ILE A 711 -24.49 -7.71 37.23
CA ILE A 711 -24.76 -6.28 37.07
C ILE A 711 -23.76 -5.66 36.11
N THR A 712 -24.15 -4.56 35.46
CA THR A 712 -23.26 -3.82 34.55
C THR A 712 -22.63 -2.66 35.31
N MET A 713 -21.32 -2.53 35.25
CA MET A 713 -20.53 -1.48 35.88
C MET A 713 -19.94 -0.56 34.81
N MET A 714 -20.05 0.77 35.01
CA MET A 714 -19.36 1.79 34.24
C MET A 714 -18.45 2.59 35.16
N ILE A 715 -17.24 2.90 34.69
CA ILE A 715 -16.24 3.64 35.46
C ILE A 715 -15.50 4.63 34.56
N ALA A 716 -15.18 5.80 35.11
CA ALA A 716 -14.26 6.73 34.49
C ALA A 716 -13.28 7.29 35.53
N ALA A 717 -11.98 7.26 35.23
CA ALA A 717 -10.96 7.96 36.01
C ALA A 717 -11.07 9.50 35.88
N ASN A 718 -10.52 10.23 36.84
CA ASN A 718 -10.41 11.69 36.78
C ASN A 718 -9.60 12.19 35.58
N HIS A 719 -8.60 11.40 35.17
CA HIS A 719 -7.73 11.74 34.06
C HIS A 719 -7.86 10.67 32.95
N PRO A 720 -8.10 11.05 31.68
CA PRO A 720 -8.29 10.10 30.59
C PRO A 720 -7.04 9.25 30.29
N GLY A 721 -5.86 9.71 30.74
CA GLY A 721 -4.60 8.98 30.63
C GLY A 721 -4.34 7.93 31.71
N ALA A 722 -5.20 7.83 32.73
CA ALA A 722 -5.05 6.82 33.78
C ALA A 722 -5.33 5.40 33.24
N LEU A 723 -4.67 4.40 33.82
CA LEU A 723 -4.96 2.99 33.60
C LEU A 723 -5.93 2.51 34.68
N VAL A 724 -6.97 1.79 34.27
CA VAL A 724 -7.97 1.25 35.19
C VAL A 724 -7.98 -0.26 35.11
N TYR A 725 -7.71 -0.90 36.25
CA TYR A 725 -7.70 -2.35 36.38
C TYR A 725 -8.88 -2.80 37.23
N VAL A 726 -9.62 -3.80 36.77
CA VAL A 726 -10.67 -4.46 37.54
C VAL A 726 -10.32 -5.93 37.67
N ASP A 727 -10.20 -6.39 38.91
CA ASP A 727 -9.69 -7.71 39.31
C ASP A 727 -8.36 -8.10 38.64
N GLY A 728 -7.50 -7.10 38.42
CA GLY A 728 -6.18 -7.26 37.80
C GLY A 728 -6.17 -7.21 36.27
N VAL A 729 -7.32 -7.04 35.63
CA VAL A 729 -7.45 -6.89 34.16
C VAL A 729 -7.53 -5.40 33.81
N LEU A 730 -6.61 -4.92 32.97
CA LEU A 730 -6.70 -3.57 32.41
C LEU A 730 -7.89 -3.46 31.46
N ILE A 731 -8.79 -2.51 31.68
CA ILE A 731 -10.02 -2.36 30.89
C ILE A 731 -10.05 -1.11 30.02
N ASP A 732 -10.87 -1.18 28.97
CA ASP A 732 -11.37 -0.02 28.26
C ASP A 732 -12.56 0.57 29.05
N GLU A 733 -12.35 1.75 29.63
CA GLU A 733 -13.34 2.48 30.44
C GLU A 733 -14.55 2.98 29.65
N SER A 734 -14.46 3.02 28.31
CA SER A 734 -15.57 3.41 27.45
C SER A 734 -16.63 2.31 27.31
N GLN A 735 -16.30 1.07 27.67
CA GLN A 735 -17.17 -0.08 27.54
C GLN A 735 -17.78 -0.51 28.88
N PRO A 736 -19.07 -0.90 28.90
CA PRO A 736 -19.71 -1.45 30.09
C PRO A 736 -19.10 -2.79 30.48
N ARG A 737 -18.84 -2.97 31.79
CA ARG A 737 -18.29 -4.22 32.32
C ARG A 737 -19.35 -5.05 33.03
N SER A 738 -19.54 -6.30 32.61
CA SER A 738 -20.41 -7.25 33.31
C SER A 738 -19.70 -7.83 34.53
N VAL A 739 -20.30 -7.68 35.71
CA VAL A 739 -19.83 -8.25 36.98
C VAL A 739 -20.77 -9.37 37.39
N LYS A 740 -20.27 -10.62 37.38
CA LYS A 740 -21.03 -11.78 37.83
C LYS A 740 -21.16 -11.76 39.35
N LEU A 741 -22.39 -11.88 39.85
CA LEU A 741 -22.67 -11.87 41.28
C LEU A 741 -22.57 -13.28 41.86
N THR A 742 -21.60 -13.48 42.74
CA THR A 742 -21.35 -14.73 43.47
C THR A 742 -21.86 -14.62 44.91
N GLY A 743 -22.83 -15.44 45.29
CA GLY A 743 -23.37 -15.46 46.66
C GLY A 743 -24.07 -14.16 47.10
N MET A 744 -24.09 -13.93 48.42
CA MET A 744 -24.69 -12.74 49.06
C MET A 744 -23.80 -11.49 48.98
N GLU A 745 -22.48 -11.67 48.91
CA GLU A 745 -21.51 -10.59 48.75
C GLU A 745 -20.51 -10.94 47.64
N THR A 746 -20.37 -10.05 46.66
CA THR A 746 -19.35 -10.11 45.60
C THR A 746 -18.37 -8.97 45.81
N VAL A 747 -17.07 -9.25 45.80
CA VAL A 747 -16.03 -8.24 45.96
C VAL A 747 -15.31 -8.04 44.64
N VAL A 748 -15.29 -6.81 44.15
CA VAL A 748 -14.55 -6.38 42.95
C VAL A 748 -13.40 -5.48 43.40
N ARG A 749 -12.18 -5.80 42.95
CA ARG A 749 -10.99 -4.97 43.20
C ARG A 749 -10.77 -4.03 42.03
N LEU A 750 -10.60 -2.76 42.32
CA LEU A 750 -10.36 -1.72 41.34
C LEU A 750 -9.04 -1.03 41.65
N THR A 751 -8.15 -0.90 40.67
CA THR A 751 -6.91 -0.14 40.79
C THR A 751 -6.87 0.93 39.70
N VAL A 752 -6.68 2.19 40.10
CA VAL A 752 -6.45 3.30 39.18
C VAL A 752 -4.98 3.69 39.28
N THR A 753 -4.25 3.54 38.19
CA THR A 753 -2.87 4.00 38.04
C THR A 753 -2.89 5.29 37.22
N ALA A 754 -2.29 6.36 37.73
CA ALA A 754 -2.29 7.67 37.08
C ALA A 754 -1.58 7.64 35.72
N GLU A 755 -1.72 8.72 34.94
CA GLU A 755 -1.06 8.86 33.64
C GLU A 755 0.47 8.72 33.72
N ASP A 756 1.09 9.06 34.84
CA ASP A 756 2.52 8.87 35.06
C ASP A 756 2.97 7.39 35.09
N PHE A 757 2.02 6.45 35.23
CA PHE A 757 2.19 5.00 35.38
C PHE A 757 2.95 4.55 36.63
N THR A 758 3.03 5.40 37.64
CA THR A 758 3.72 5.14 38.90
C THR A 758 2.79 5.32 40.10
N ALA A 759 2.04 6.42 40.17
CA ALA A 759 1.07 6.66 41.23
C ALA A 759 -0.13 5.73 41.01
N SER A 760 -0.50 4.96 42.03
CA SER A 760 -1.63 4.04 41.97
C SER A 760 -2.49 4.08 43.24
N ARG A 761 -3.79 3.82 43.09
CA ARG A 761 -4.75 3.77 44.20
C ARG A 761 -5.71 2.61 44.03
N ASP A 762 -5.85 1.82 45.10
CA ASP A 762 -6.77 0.69 45.17
C ASP A 762 -8.10 1.07 45.83
N TYR A 763 -9.17 0.52 45.28
CA TYR A 763 -10.55 0.61 45.74
C TYR A 763 -11.13 -0.80 45.84
N ARG A 764 -11.99 -1.01 46.83
CA ARG A 764 -12.68 -2.27 47.10
C ARG A 764 -14.18 -2.04 46.96
N ILE A 765 -14.79 -2.63 45.95
CA ILE A 765 -16.24 -2.54 45.73
C ILE A 765 -16.88 -3.81 46.29
N VAL A 766 -17.84 -3.67 47.20
CA VAL A 766 -18.60 -4.77 47.79
C VAL A 766 -20.04 -4.69 47.31
N ILE A 767 -20.43 -5.62 46.45
CA ILE A 767 -21.79 -5.72 45.92
C ILE A 767 -22.57 -6.75 46.75
N ARG A 768 -23.65 -6.31 47.39
CA ARG A 768 -24.54 -7.13 48.21
C ARG A 768 -25.81 -7.47 47.44
N LYS A 769 -26.24 -8.72 47.53
CA LYS A 769 -27.57 -9.15 47.09
C LYS A 769 -28.61 -8.94 48.17
#